data_AF-A0A559RNN5-F1
#
_entry.id   AF-A0A559RNN5-F1
#
_cell.length_a   1.000
_cell.length_b   1.000
_cell.length_c   1.000
_cell.angle_alpha   90.00
_cell.angle_beta   90.00
_cell.angle_gamma   90.00
#
_symmetry.space_group_name_H-M   'P 1'
#
loop_
_entity.id
_entity.type
_entity.pdbx_description
1 polymer ?
#
loop_
_entity_poly.entity_id
_entity_poly.type
_entity_poly.pdbx_seq_one_letter_code
_entity_poly.pdbx_strand_id
1 'polypeptide(L)'
;MNKIDFKKVLPHLLVILGFIVVALLYFSPVLSGKRIYQNDIKLYEGMAKQHRDFREATGEETFWTNSAFGGMPTYQMGAYFPYDFMDSLDRAIRFLPRPADYLFLYFISFYVLMLVMRVPWKLATVGALAFGLSTYLIIIIGVGHNSKVHAIGYFPLVLSGILLTFQKRYLWGFLLTAIAMGLEIQANHYQMTYYLGLLCIIIGIAFLIDAVKRKELPHFFKSVGLLVIAVILGVATNASTILATAEYAKTSVRGEQLLKDELAMDAPDDGLDYDYITQWSYGKLESLNLIAPKFMGTGTAADLGRESAFAKKLKELNVLPNEINYYAQGTRLYWGEQPFVEAPPYLGVTVFVLALLGLLLINGRLRWWLLAGMLFSLILSWGKNADGITRFFVEYVPLYNKFRAVTSIQVLLELLLPIAAIIGLHRFFNDRLAASERTKKLFIAIGTVAGLLVILYLFSGSLFNLRSTAEAQMAVQQPEILDAIKEDRLTILKSDVLRSLLFVLMVGVVLWLSIKEKFSHNLTIITIGALIVFDLVGVDRRSVNEDNFITERQYQQNFQATEIDKQIMEDESYFRVIDLARGFSNSHTSYYFNSLNGYSAVQPRRMDDLYYKQIAPGNIEVLNMYNVKYILQETEQGMALNENPDANGPAWFVNEIQYVRDYTAEFAALEKVDTKNTVLLRETYRDVLGNFQPQRDSTAVVQVQDVQPNKIVYQVENSKDGFIVFAENYYENGWIATIDGVESEIYSVNYALRGLKVPAGTHEIVMSFEPQVVQTGGSIMLGSSILLLLLIVGGVFYTFKSSKAEEQTL
;
A
#
# COMPACT_ATOMS: atom_id res chain seq x y z
N MET A 1 -25.77 -7.63 -38.88
CA MET A 1 -24.49 -7.32 -38.20
C MET A 1 -24.09 -5.92 -38.60
N ASN A 2 -24.10 -4.94 -37.70
CA ASN A 2 -23.54 -3.62 -37.99
C ASN A 2 -22.06 -3.84 -38.34
N LYS A 3 -21.63 -3.46 -39.55
CA LYS A 3 -20.21 -3.48 -39.90
C LYS A 3 -19.52 -2.55 -38.91
N ILE A 4 -18.70 -3.10 -38.02
CA ILE A 4 -17.83 -2.30 -37.15
C ILE A 4 -17.01 -1.40 -38.07
N ASP A 5 -17.15 -0.08 -37.91
CA ASP A 5 -16.39 0.89 -38.70
C ASP A 5 -14.93 0.84 -38.24
N PHE A 6 -14.15 -0.01 -38.91
CA PHE A 6 -12.76 -0.28 -38.57
C PHE A 6 -11.91 0.99 -38.58
N LYS A 7 -12.29 2.01 -39.36
CA LYS A 7 -11.59 3.31 -39.38
C LYS A 7 -11.73 4.07 -38.06
N LYS A 8 -12.81 3.88 -37.31
CA LYS A 8 -13.03 4.49 -35.99
C LYS A 8 -12.36 3.71 -34.86
N VAL A 9 -12.23 2.39 -35.00
CA VAL A 9 -11.64 1.53 -33.96
C VAL A 9 -10.13 1.46 -34.05
N LEU A 10 -9.57 1.46 -35.26
CA LEU A 10 -8.12 1.30 -35.51
C LEU A 10 -7.24 2.28 -34.72
N PRO A 11 -7.55 3.59 -34.61
CA PRO A 11 -6.73 4.50 -33.82
C PRO A 11 -6.63 4.10 -32.34
N HIS A 12 -7.71 3.59 -31.76
CA HIS A 12 -7.72 3.16 -30.36
C HIS A 12 -6.90 1.88 -30.16
N LEU A 13 -6.96 0.93 -31.10
CA LEU A 13 -6.12 -0.27 -31.07
C LEU A 13 -4.62 0.08 -31.16
N LEU A 14 -4.27 1.03 -32.04
CA LEU A 14 -2.89 1.51 -32.16
C LEU A 14 -2.41 2.22 -30.89
N VAL A 15 -3.29 2.96 -30.20
CA VAL A 15 -2.96 3.57 -28.91
C VAL A 15 -2.70 2.51 -27.85
N ILE A 16 -3.54 1.48 -27.75
CA ILE A 16 -3.34 0.37 -26.81
C ILE A 16 -2.01 -0.34 -27.11
N LEU A 17 -1.72 -0.64 -28.38
CA LEU A 17 -0.43 -1.22 -28.77
C LEU A 17 0.75 -0.29 -28.41
N GLY A 18 0.59 1.01 -28.62
CA GLY A 18 1.58 2.01 -28.21
C GLY A 18 1.83 2.01 -26.71
N PHE A 19 0.79 1.90 -25.88
CA PHE A 19 0.93 1.79 -24.43
C PHE A 19 1.69 0.54 -23.99
N ILE A 20 1.42 -0.61 -24.62
CA ILE A 20 2.18 -1.84 -24.38
C ILE A 20 3.67 -1.62 -24.68
N VAL A 21 3.98 -1.05 -25.86
CA VAL A 21 5.36 -0.79 -26.28
C VAL A 21 6.04 0.18 -25.31
N VAL A 22 5.42 1.29 -24.94
CA VAL A 22 6.01 2.27 -24.01
C VAL A 22 6.26 1.64 -22.63
N ALA A 23 5.30 0.88 -22.09
CA ALA A 23 5.46 0.25 -20.79
C ALA A 23 6.60 -0.79 -20.77
N LEU A 24 6.70 -1.62 -21.82
CA LEU A 24 7.78 -2.60 -21.96
C LEU A 24 9.13 -1.95 -22.24
N LEU A 25 9.19 -0.86 -23.00
CA LEU A 25 10.43 -0.13 -23.26
C LEU A 25 10.94 0.58 -22.00
N TYR A 26 10.04 1.13 -21.19
CA TYR A 26 10.42 1.77 -19.93
C TYR A 26 11.07 0.75 -18.98
N PHE A 27 10.44 -0.42 -18.83
CA PHE A 27 10.94 -1.53 -18.01
C PHE A 27 11.59 -2.65 -18.85
N SER A 28 12.39 -2.29 -19.87
CA SER A 28 12.97 -3.26 -20.81
C SER A 28 13.74 -4.44 -20.19
N PRO A 29 14.37 -4.34 -18.99
CA PRO A 29 15.00 -5.49 -18.35
C PRO A 29 14.07 -6.70 -18.13
N VAL A 30 12.75 -6.50 -18.00
CA VAL A 30 11.79 -7.60 -17.81
C VAL A 30 11.70 -8.52 -19.03
N LEU A 31 12.00 -8.01 -20.23
CA LEU A 31 12.03 -8.80 -21.46
C LEU A 31 13.20 -9.80 -21.47
N SER A 32 14.24 -9.53 -20.68
CA SER A 32 15.39 -10.42 -20.50
C SER A 32 15.23 -11.37 -19.30
N GLY A 33 14.02 -11.47 -18.73
CA GLY A 33 13.74 -12.29 -17.55
C GLY A 33 14.31 -11.75 -16.24
N LYS A 34 14.79 -10.49 -16.20
CA LYS A 34 15.17 -9.83 -14.95
C LYS A 34 13.93 -9.36 -14.21
N ARG A 35 14.04 -9.26 -12.88
CA ARG A 35 12.98 -8.73 -12.00
C ARG A 35 13.49 -7.51 -11.26
N ILE A 36 12.60 -6.57 -10.98
CA ILE A 36 12.92 -5.43 -10.14
C ILE A 36 13.14 -5.90 -8.69
N TYR A 37 14.23 -5.48 -8.07
CA TYR A 37 14.49 -5.77 -6.67
C TYR A 37 13.63 -4.87 -5.79
N GLN A 38 12.72 -5.48 -5.03
CA GLN A 38 11.80 -4.80 -4.12
C GLN A 38 11.90 -5.45 -2.74
N ASN A 39 12.41 -4.70 -1.76
CA ASN A 39 12.61 -5.22 -0.41
C ASN A 39 11.30 -5.68 0.23
N ASP A 40 10.22 -4.92 0.05
CA ASP A 40 8.89 -5.27 0.57
C ASP A 40 8.36 -6.59 0.01
N ILE A 41 8.64 -6.88 -1.27
CA ILE A 41 8.23 -8.14 -1.89
C ILE A 41 9.05 -9.30 -1.33
N LYS A 42 10.35 -9.12 -1.10
CA LYS A 42 11.17 -10.14 -0.42
C LYS A 42 10.61 -10.45 0.97
N LEU A 43 10.27 -9.43 1.75
CA LEU A 43 9.71 -9.61 3.09
C LEU A 43 8.36 -10.35 3.04
N TYR A 44 7.48 -9.93 2.12
CA TYR A 44 6.21 -10.60 1.88
C TYR A 44 6.39 -12.07 1.45
N GLU A 45 7.32 -12.36 0.55
CA GLU A 45 7.58 -13.73 0.11
C GLU A 45 8.09 -14.62 1.24
N GLY A 46 8.87 -14.07 2.17
CA GLY A 46 9.24 -14.73 3.43
C GLY A 46 8.01 -15.22 4.20
N MET A 47 7.08 -14.31 4.44
CA MET A 47 5.85 -14.57 5.21
C MET A 47 4.89 -15.51 4.51
N ALA A 48 4.86 -15.48 3.17
CA ALA A 48 3.89 -16.21 2.39
C ALA A 48 4.30 -17.65 2.03
N LYS A 49 5.51 -18.09 2.38
CA LYS A 49 6.06 -19.38 1.95
C LYS A 49 5.18 -20.57 2.35
N GLN A 50 4.83 -20.69 3.64
CA GLN A 50 4.11 -21.86 4.16
C GLN A 50 2.76 -22.09 3.46
N HIS A 51 1.95 -21.04 3.29
CA HIS A 51 0.63 -21.21 2.67
C HIS A 51 0.72 -21.41 1.15
N ARG A 52 1.75 -20.86 0.48
CA ARG A 52 2.01 -21.17 -0.94
C ARG A 52 2.44 -22.62 -1.13
N ASP A 53 3.34 -23.11 -0.31
CA ASP A 53 3.79 -24.51 -0.38
C ASP A 53 2.64 -25.47 -0.10
N PHE A 54 1.82 -25.17 0.91
CA PHE A 54 0.61 -25.93 1.19
C PHE A 54 -0.30 -25.98 -0.04
N ARG A 55 -0.57 -24.83 -0.66
CA ARG A 55 -1.41 -24.72 -1.86
C ARG A 55 -0.83 -25.49 -3.05
N GLU A 56 0.48 -25.44 -3.24
CA GLU A 56 1.17 -26.19 -4.31
C GLU A 56 1.12 -27.70 -4.07
N ALA A 57 1.19 -28.15 -2.81
CA ALA A 57 1.18 -29.56 -2.45
C ALA A 57 -0.22 -30.18 -2.43
N THR A 58 -1.24 -29.47 -1.94
CA THR A 58 -2.59 -30.01 -1.72
C THR A 58 -3.61 -29.57 -2.77
N GLY A 59 -3.36 -28.45 -3.46
CA GLY A 59 -4.34 -27.79 -4.31
C GLY A 59 -5.42 -27.01 -3.54
N GLU A 60 -5.32 -26.94 -2.21
CA GLU A 60 -6.26 -26.23 -1.33
C GLU A 60 -5.64 -24.95 -0.75
N GLU A 61 -6.48 -23.98 -0.40
CA GLU A 61 -6.02 -22.76 0.27
C GLU A 61 -6.04 -22.93 1.80
N THR A 62 -5.01 -22.44 2.48
CA THR A 62 -5.03 -22.30 3.94
C THR A 62 -5.26 -20.85 4.36
N PHE A 63 -6.20 -20.66 5.29
CA PHE A 63 -6.48 -19.35 5.90
C PHE A 63 -5.68 -19.08 7.17
N TRP A 64 -4.74 -19.97 7.54
CA TRP A 64 -3.87 -19.85 8.71
C TRP A 64 -2.42 -20.19 8.35
N THR A 65 -1.47 -19.51 9.00
CA THR A 65 -0.04 -19.85 8.96
C THR A 65 0.52 -19.97 10.37
N ASN A 66 1.39 -20.95 10.59
CA ASN A 66 2.17 -21.16 11.80
C ASN A 66 3.58 -20.57 11.70
N SER A 67 3.98 -20.11 10.50
CA SER A 67 5.33 -19.59 10.24
C SER A 67 5.58 -18.17 10.73
N ALA A 68 4.54 -17.48 11.21
CA ALA A 68 4.60 -16.08 11.58
C ALA A 68 3.90 -15.79 12.89
N PHE A 69 4.56 -15.03 13.77
CA PHE A 69 3.99 -14.52 15.02
C PHE A 69 3.34 -15.59 15.92
N GLY A 70 3.84 -16.83 15.89
CA GLY A 70 3.28 -17.96 16.63
C GLY A 70 1.96 -18.52 16.09
N GLY A 71 1.49 -18.02 14.94
CA GLY A 71 0.21 -18.38 14.34
C GLY A 71 -0.65 -17.16 14.03
N MET A 72 -1.07 -16.97 12.78
CA MET A 72 -2.03 -15.92 12.42
C MET A 72 -2.82 -16.24 11.14
N PRO A 73 -3.99 -15.59 10.93
CA PRO A 73 -4.73 -15.71 9.67
C PRO A 73 -3.97 -15.17 8.45
N THR A 74 -4.12 -15.83 7.30
CA THR A 74 -3.45 -15.46 6.03
C THR A 74 -4.22 -14.43 5.21
N TYR A 75 -5.31 -13.86 5.73
CA TYR A 75 -6.20 -12.93 5.01
C TYR A 75 -5.48 -11.72 4.38
N GLN A 76 -4.41 -11.23 5.03
CA GLN A 76 -3.58 -10.12 4.55
C GLN A 76 -2.20 -10.58 4.07
N MET A 77 -2.02 -11.88 3.81
CA MET A 77 -0.79 -12.50 3.31
C MET A 77 -0.96 -13.17 1.94
N GLY A 78 -2.03 -12.83 1.20
CA GLY A 78 -2.25 -13.33 -0.17
C GLY A 78 -2.98 -14.66 -0.28
N ALA A 79 -3.82 -14.99 0.69
CA ALA A 79 -4.79 -16.08 0.57
C ALA A 79 -5.71 -15.85 -0.64
N TYR A 80 -6.01 -16.90 -1.40
CA TYR A 80 -6.98 -16.85 -2.48
C TYR A 80 -8.38 -17.17 -1.95
N PHE A 81 -9.31 -16.24 -2.14
CA PHE A 81 -10.68 -16.42 -1.71
C PHE A 81 -11.50 -17.12 -2.81
N PRO A 82 -12.43 -18.03 -2.45
CA PRO A 82 -13.33 -18.66 -3.41
C PRO A 82 -14.19 -17.64 -4.14
N TYR A 83 -14.39 -17.81 -5.45
CA TYR A 83 -15.22 -16.94 -6.31
C TYR A 83 -14.69 -15.52 -6.57
N ASP A 84 -13.39 -15.29 -6.39
CA ASP A 84 -12.77 -13.99 -6.67
C ASP A 84 -12.63 -13.73 -8.19
N PHE A 85 -13.76 -13.37 -8.81
CA PHE A 85 -13.80 -13.03 -10.23
C PHE A 85 -13.17 -11.67 -10.54
N MET A 86 -13.09 -10.77 -9.55
CA MET A 86 -12.47 -9.45 -9.72
C MET A 86 -10.95 -9.58 -9.88
N ASP A 87 -10.31 -10.45 -9.11
CA ASP A 87 -8.91 -10.83 -9.29
C ASP A 87 -8.61 -11.38 -10.69
N SER A 88 -9.52 -12.21 -11.21
CA SER A 88 -9.40 -12.75 -12.57
C SER A 88 -9.54 -11.68 -13.65
N LEU A 89 -10.49 -10.75 -13.48
CA LEU A 89 -10.67 -9.61 -14.37
C LEU A 89 -9.46 -8.67 -14.32
N ASP A 90 -8.95 -8.39 -13.13
CA ASP A 90 -7.75 -7.59 -12.91
C ASP A 90 -6.53 -8.18 -13.63
N ARG A 91 -6.24 -9.47 -13.43
CA ARG A 91 -5.16 -10.16 -14.17
C ARG A 91 -5.33 -10.11 -15.68
N ALA A 92 -6.56 -10.19 -16.18
CA ALA A 92 -6.82 -10.08 -17.61
C ALA A 92 -6.51 -8.66 -18.16
N ILE A 93 -6.71 -7.62 -17.35
CA ILE A 93 -6.32 -6.24 -17.69
C ILE A 93 -4.79 -6.08 -17.59
N ARG A 94 -4.17 -6.65 -16.54
CA ARG A 94 -2.74 -6.58 -16.23
C ARG A 94 -1.95 -7.77 -16.81
N PHE A 95 -2.09 -8.01 -18.11
CA PHE A 95 -1.50 -9.18 -18.78
C PHE A 95 0.01 -9.07 -19.07
N LEU A 96 0.63 -7.91 -18.87
CA LEU A 96 2.07 -7.71 -19.11
C LEU A 96 2.94 -8.21 -17.95
N PRO A 97 4.25 -8.42 -18.15
CA PRO A 97 5.16 -8.72 -17.05
C PRO A 97 5.24 -7.55 -16.05
N ARG A 98 5.29 -7.87 -14.75
CA ARG A 98 5.49 -6.86 -13.71
C ARG A 98 6.90 -6.24 -13.80
N PRO A 99 7.06 -4.92 -13.63
CA PRO A 99 6.03 -3.92 -13.29
C PRO A 99 5.40 -3.19 -14.51
N ALA A 100 5.63 -3.65 -15.75
CA ALA A 100 5.10 -3.00 -16.95
C ALA A 100 3.56 -3.07 -17.03
N ASP A 101 2.93 -4.06 -16.40
CA ASP A 101 1.48 -4.18 -16.25
C ASP A 101 0.84 -3.01 -15.51
N TYR A 102 1.46 -2.54 -14.41
CA TYR A 102 0.96 -1.38 -13.66
C TYR A 102 1.04 -0.09 -14.47
N LEU A 103 2.15 0.12 -15.18
CA LEU A 103 2.30 1.29 -16.05
C LEU A 103 1.29 1.27 -17.21
N PHE A 104 1.04 0.09 -17.79
CA PHE A 104 -0.02 -0.09 -18.77
C PHE A 104 -1.41 0.21 -18.19
N LEU A 105 -1.69 -0.24 -16.95
CA LEU A 105 -2.94 0.04 -16.25
C LEU A 105 -3.15 1.56 -16.07
N TYR A 106 -2.12 2.31 -15.70
CA TYR A 106 -2.18 3.78 -15.64
C TYR A 106 -2.55 4.40 -16.99
N PHE A 107 -1.91 3.94 -18.07
CA PHE A 107 -2.17 4.48 -19.40
C PHE A 107 -3.61 4.21 -19.86
N ILE A 108 -4.07 2.97 -19.76
CA ILE A 108 -5.38 2.58 -20.29
C ILE A 108 -6.53 3.20 -19.48
N SER A 109 -6.42 3.23 -18.14
CA SER A 109 -7.44 3.81 -17.27
C SER A 109 -7.61 5.32 -17.52
N PHE A 110 -6.50 6.06 -17.58
CA PHE A 110 -6.53 7.50 -17.83
C PHE A 110 -7.00 7.83 -19.24
N TYR A 111 -6.61 7.01 -20.23
CA TYR A 111 -7.11 7.15 -21.60
C TYR A 111 -8.63 7.02 -21.67
N VAL A 112 -9.22 6.03 -20.99
CA VAL A 112 -10.68 5.87 -20.89
C VAL A 112 -11.33 7.10 -20.27
N LEU A 113 -10.76 7.64 -19.19
CA LEU A 113 -11.24 8.88 -18.55
C LEU A 113 -11.27 10.05 -19.54
N MET A 114 -10.18 10.26 -20.28
CA MET A 114 -10.11 11.33 -21.28
C MET A 114 -11.16 11.18 -22.37
N LEU A 115 -11.42 9.96 -22.85
CA LEU A 115 -12.49 9.69 -23.83
C LEU A 115 -13.89 9.96 -23.26
N VAL A 116 -14.16 9.59 -22.00
CA VAL A 116 -15.42 9.90 -21.30
C VAL A 116 -15.61 11.41 -21.14
N MET A 117 -14.52 12.15 -20.94
CA MET A 117 -14.50 13.61 -20.93
C MET A 117 -14.55 14.24 -22.33
N ARG A 118 -14.71 13.42 -23.38
CA ARG A 118 -14.83 13.81 -24.79
C ARG A 118 -13.57 14.48 -25.36
N VAL A 119 -12.40 14.16 -24.79
CA VAL A 119 -11.12 14.58 -25.34
C VAL A 119 -10.77 13.70 -26.55
N PRO A 120 -10.34 14.28 -27.68
CA PRO A 120 -9.91 13.50 -28.85
C PRO A 120 -8.77 12.53 -28.52
N TRP A 121 -8.77 11.36 -29.16
CA TRP A 121 -7.83 10.27 -28.85
C TRP A 121 -6.36 10.70 -28.84
N LYS A 122 -5.95 11.62 -29.73
CA LYS A 122 -4.56 12.13 -29.79
C LYS A 122 -4.12 12.81 -28.50
N LEU A 123 -4.98 13.68 -27.96
CA LEU A 123 -4.74 14.39 -26.71
C LEU A 123 -4.91 13.44 -25.51
N ALA A 124 -5.87 12.52 -25.59
CA ALA A 124 -6.05 11.49 -24.59
C ALA A 124 -4.79 10.60 -24.44
N THR A 125 -4.11 10.26 -25.55
CA THR A 125 -2.83 9.53 -25.53
C THR A 125 -1.75 10.31 -24.81
N VAL A 126 -1.59 11.60 -25.11
CA VAL A 126 -0.63 12.47 -24.40
C VAL A 126 -0.96 12.55 -22.91
N GLY A 127 -2.25 12.62 -22.56
CA GLY A 127 -2.70 12.62 -21.18
C GLY A 127 -2.40 11.34 -20.42
N ALA A 128 -2.62 10.20 -21.06
CA ALA A 128 -2.27 8.90 -20.49
C ALA A 128 -0.78 8.81 -20.19
N LEU A 129 0.09 9.24 -21.12
CA LEU A 129 1.53 9.31 -20.91
C LEU A 129 1.90 10.27 -19.77
N ALA A 130 1.27 11.45 -19.71
CA ALA A 130 1.49 12.42 -18.63
C ALA A 130 1.13 11.88 -17.25
N PHE A 131 0.05 11.10 -17.15
CA PHE A 131 -0.38 10.49 -15.89
C PHE A 131 0.49 9.28 -15.52
N GLY A 132 0.66 8.30 -16.41
CA GLY A 132 1.36 7.06 -16.06
C GLY A 132 2.86 7.25 -15.81
N LEU A 133 3.47 8.27 -16.43
CA LEU A 133 4.88 8.63 -16.22
C LEU A 133 5.05 9.72 -15.15
N SER A 134 4.03 10.02 -14.36
CA SER A 134 4.20 10.86 -13.18
C SER A 134 5.26 10.29 -12.25
N THR A 135 6.23 11.10 -11.82
CA THR A 135 7.41 10.61 -11.12
C THR A 135 7.09 9.91 -9.81
N TYR A 136 6.13 10.42 -9.02
CA TYR A 136 5.72 9.70 -7.81
C TYR A 136 5.21 8.30 -8.12
N LEU A 137 4.40 8.13 -9.18
CA LEU A 137 3.84 6.84 -9.57
C LEU A 137 4.93 5.84 -9.98
N ILE A 138 5.99 6.31 -10.64
CA ILE A 138 7.14 5.46 -10.97
C ILE A 138 8.00 5.14 -9.73
N ILE A 139 8.22 6.10 -8.83
CA ILE A 139 8.97 5.87 -7.58
C ILE A 139 8.29 4.78 -6.73
N ILE A 140 6.97 4.86 -6.55
CA ILE A 140 6.24 3.87 -5.73
C ILE A 140 6.24 2.46 -6.36
N ILE A 141 6.32 2.37 -7.70
CA ILE A 141 6.58 1.12 -8.41
C ILE A 141 7.99 0.63 -8.07
N GLY A 142 9.00 1.50 -8.11
CA GLY A 142 10.39 1.13 -7.83
C GLY A 142 10.60 0.48 -6.47
N VAL A 143 9.97 1.04 -5.43
CA VAL A 143 10.18 0.62 -4.03
C VAL A 143 9.35 -0.60 -3.62
N GLY A 144 8.31 -0.96 -4.38
CA GLY A 144 7.49 -2.16 -4.10
C GLY A 144 6.16 -1.91 -3.39
N HIS A 145 5.66 -0.67 -3.33
CA HIS A 145 4.33 -0.36 -2.83
C HIS A 145 3.22 -0.75 -3.83
N ASN A 146 3.20 -2.02 -4.23
CA ASN A 146 2.44 -2.53 -5.37
C ASN A 146 0.91 -2.41 -5.19
N SER A 147 0.37 -2.64 -3.99
CA SER A 147 -1.06 -2.47 -3.72
C SER A 147 -1.51 -1.00 -3.87
N LYS A 148 -0.62 -0.05 -3.52
CA LYS A 148 -0.86 1.39 -3.70
C LYS A 148 -0.90 1.76 -5.18
N VAL A 149 0.09 1.29 -5.93
CA VAL A 149 0.18 1.45 -7.39
C VAL A 149 -1.08 0.92 -8.06
N HIS A 150 -1.50 -0.27 -7.66
CA HIS A 150 -2.64 -0.97 -8.22
C HIS A 150 -3.94 -0.18 -8.01
N ALA A 151 -4.20 0.31 -6.79
CA ALA A 151 -5.38 1.13 -6.48
C ALA A 151 -5.40 2.43 -7.29
N ILE A 152 -4.28 3.19 -7.32
CA ILE A 152 -4.20 4.44 -8.09
C ILE A 152 -4.52 4.22 -9.58
N GLY A 153 -4.19 3.04 -10.12
CA GLY A 153 -4.48 2.68 -11.51
C GLY A 153 -5.95 2.55 -11.85
N TYR A 154 -6.83 2.39 -10.86
CA TYR A 154 -8.27 2.34 -11.07
C TYR A 154 -8.99 3.66 -10.80
N PHE A 155 -8.34 4.64 -10.17
CA PHE A 155 -8.92 5.96 -9.94
C PHE A 155 -9.57 6.55 -11.20
N PRO A 156 -8.90 6.58 -12.38
CA PRO A 156 -9.51 7.17 -13.57
C PRO A 156 -10.77 6.43 -14.05
N LEU A 157 -10.86 5.11 -13.85
CA LEU A 157 -12.05 4.32 -14.21
C LEU A 157 -13.23 4.62 -13.28
N VAL A 158 -12.98 4.77 -11.98
CA VAL A 158 -14.03 5.17 -11.02
C VAL A 158 -14.58 6.55 -11.38
N LEU A 159 -13.70 7.53 -11.64
CA LEU A 159 -14.11 8.86 -12.10
C LEU A 159 -14.90 8.78 -13.43
N SER A 160 -14.50 7.89 -14.33
CA SER A 160 -15.19 7.69 -15.62
C SER A 160 -16.65 7.24 -15.43
N GLY A 161 -16.90 6.27 -14.55
CA GLY A 161 -18.26 5.81 -14.24
C GLY A 161 -19.12 6.90 -13.59
N ILE A 162 -18.55 7.66 -12.66
CA ILE A 162 -19.20 8.81 -12.01
C ILE A 162 -19.60 9.86 -13.06
N LEU A 163 -18.66 10.26 -13.92
CA LEU A 163 -18.89 11.27 -14.95
C LEU A 163 -19.92 10.81 -15.98
N LEU A 164 -19.91 9.54 -16.41
CA LEU A 164 -20.93 8.98 -17.30
C LEU A 164 -22.34 9.07 -16.70
N THR A 165 -22.48 8.75 -15.41
CA THR A 165 -23.76 8.81 -14.71
C THR A 165 -24.32 10.24 -14.71
N PHE A 166 -23.50 11.23 -14.36
CA PHE A 166 -23.88 12.66 -14.43
C PHE A 166 -24.01 13.20 -15.86
N GLN A 167 -23.53 12.48 -16.88
CA GLN A 167 -23.82 12.75 -18.29
C GLN A 167 -25.14 12.11 -18.75
N LYS A 168 -26.00 11.64 -17.82
CA LYS A 168 -27.28 10.95 -18.08
C LYS A 168 -27.12 9.60 -18.79
N ARG A 169 -25.90 9.05 -18.87
CA ARG A 169 -25.62 7.70 -19.37
C ARG A 169 -25.69 6.70 -18.22
N TYR A 170 -26.86 6.61 -17.58
CA TYR A 170 -27.05 5.90 -16.32
C TYR A 170 -26.60 4.43 -16.36
N LEU A 171 -26.95 3.70 -17.42
CA LEU A 171 -26.60 2.28 -17.55
C LEU A 171 -25.08 2.07 -17.56
N TRP A 172 -24.37 2.72 -18.49
CA TRP A 172 -22.93 2.57 -18.62
C TRP A 172 -22.15 3.22 -17.48
N GLY A 173 -22.68 4.30 -16.90
CA GLY A 173 -22.13 4.89 -15.69
C GLY A 173 -22.22 3.95 -14.49
N PHE A 174 -23.39 3.33 -14.28
CA PHE A 174 -23.60 2.33 -13.24
C PHE A 174 -22.67 1.13 -13.41
N LEU A 175 -22.65 0.50 -14.59
CA LEU A 175 -21.84 -0.69 -14.85
C LEU A 175 -20.34 -0.41 -14.69
N LEU A 176 -19.86 0.71 -15.24
CA LEU A 176 -18.45 1.07 -15.12
C LEU A 176 -18.07 1.41 -13.67
N THR A 177 -18.93 2.12 -12.93
CA THR A 177 -18.68 2.38 -11.50
C THR A 177 -18.65 1.08 -10.69
N ALA A 178 -19.57 0.15 -10.91
CA ALA A 178 -19.58 -1.13 -10.18
C ALA A 178 -18.32 -1.96 -10.45
N ILE A 179 -17.92 -2.09 -11.72
CA ILE A 179 -16.69 -2.81 -12.09
C ILE A 179 -15.45 -2.09 -11.55
N ALA A 180 -15.35 -0.77 -11.76
CA ALA A 180 -14.18 0.00 -11.32
C ALA A 180 -14.03 0.01 -9.79
N MET A 181 -15.12 0.09 -9.04
CA MET A 181 -15.08 -0.04 -7.58
C MET A 181 -14.75 -1.47 -7.14
N GLY A 182 -15.22 -2.48 -7.85
CA GLY A 182 -14.82 -3.87 -7.59
C GLY A 182 -13.32 -4.07 -7.74
N LEU A 183 -12.73 -3.56 -8.83
CA LEU A 183 -11.29 -3.59 -9.09
C LEU A 183 -10.47 -2.73 -8.10
N GLU A 184 -10.97 -1.54 -7.76
CA GLU A 184 -10.35 -0.65 -6.78
C GLU A 184 -10.24 -1.30 -5.39
N ILE A 185 -11.30 -1.98 -4.94
CA ILE A 185 -11.30 -2.69 -3.66
C ILE A 185 -10.39 -3.93 -3.72
N GLN A 186 -10.38 -4.65 -4.84
CA GLN A 186 -9.51 -5.81 -5.04
C GLN A 186 -8.01 -5.47 -4.94
N ALA A 187 -7.62 -4.24 -5.30
CA ALA A 187 -6.24 -3.77 -5.12
C ALA A 187 -5.79 -3.73 -3.63
N ASN A 188 -6.72 -3.88 -2.68
CA ASN A 188 -6.50 -4.06 -1.25
C ASN A 188 -5.63 -2.95 -0.61
N HIS A 189 -5.81 -1.69 -1.04
CA HIS A 189 -5.17 -0.51 -0.44
C HIS A 189 -6.19 0.55 -0.02
N TYR A 190 -6.93 0.27 1.06
CA TYR A 190 -8.06 1.08 1.54
C TYR A 190 -7.77 2.58 1.75
N GLN A 191 -6.54 2.98 2.11
CA GLN A 191 -6.17 4.39 2.25
C GLN A 191 -6.25 5.16 0.91
N MET A 192 -5.87 4.54 -0.21
CA MET A 192 -5.95 5.18 -1.53
C MET A 192 -7.40 5.30 -1.97
N THR A 193 -8.19 4.24 -1.81
CA THR A 193 -9.63 4.26 -2.06
C THR A 193 -10.36 5.30 -1.21
N TYR A 194 -9.93 5.49 0.05
CA TYR A 194 -10.46 6.52 0.93
C TYR A 194 -10.16 7.94 0.39
N TYR A 195 -8.93 8.21 -0.06
CA TYR A 195 -8.58 9.49 -0.69
C TYR A 195 -9.35 9.74 -1.99
N LEU A 196 -9.55 8.71 -2.80
CA LEU A 196 -10.44 8.78 -3.97
C LEU A 196 -11.88 9.15 -3.56
N GLY A 197 -12.38 8.58 -2.46
CA GLY A 197 -13.67 8.92 -1.87
C GLY A 197 -13.77 10.40 -1.48
N LEU A 198 -12.74 10.96 -0.85
CA LEU A 198 -12.69 12.40 -0.53
C LEU A 198 -12.76 13.28 -1.80
N LEU A 199 -12.05 12.89 -2.88
CA LEU A 199 -12.17 13.57 -4.16
C LEU A 199 -13.59 13.45 -4.75
N CYS A 200 -14.23 12.29 -4.64
CA CYS A 200 -15.61 12.09 -5.09
C CYS A 200 -16.60 12.99 -4.35
N ILE A 201 -16.38 13.25 -3.06
CA ILE A 201 -17.18 14.22 -2.28
C ILE A 201 -17.00 15.63 -2.84
N ILE A 202 -15.77 16.07 -3.13
CA ILE A 202 -15.50 17.38 -3.74
C ILE A 202 -16.21 17.52 -5.09
N ILE A 203 -16.14 16.47 -5.93
CA ILE A 203 -16.87 16.42 -7.20
C ILE A 203 -18.38 16.49 -6.95
N GLY A 204 -18.91 15.71 -6.01
CA GLY A 204 -20.32 15.70 -5.63
C GLY A 204 -20.82 17.08 -5.22
N ILE A 205 -20.08 17.80 -4.38
CA ILE A 205 -20.40 19.17 -3.96
C ILE A 205 -20.42 20.11 -5.18
N ALA A 206 -19.43 20.03 -6.07
CA ALA A 206 -19.39 20.87 -7.27
C ALA A 206 -20.57 20.60 -8.21
N PHE A 207 -20.98 19.34 -8.36
CA PHE A 207 -22.15 18.96 -9.15
C PHE A 207 -23.47 19.35 -8.47
N LEU A 208 -23.56 19.29 -7.14
CA LEU A 208 -24.72 19.76 -6.38
C LEU A 208 -24.92 21.27 -6.57
N ILE A 209 -23.87 22.07 -6.41
CA ILE A 209 -23.92 23.52 -6.62
C ILE A 209 -24.39 23.85 -8.04
N ASP A 210 -23.88 23.14 -9.05
CA ASP A 210 -24.31 23.32 -10.46
C ASP A 210 -25.77 22.87 -10.67
N ALA A 211 -26.20 21.76 -10.05
CA ALA A 211 -27.57 21.27 -10.13
C ALA A 211 -28.57 22.23 -9.48
N VAL A 212 -28.23 22.86 -8.35
CA VAL A 212 -29.04 23.93 -7.72
C VAL A 212 -29.18 25.11 -8.69
N LYS A 213 -28.07 25.59 -9.26
CA LYS A 213 -28.07 26.72 -10.21
C LYS A 213 -28.87 26.43 -11.48
N ARG A 214 -28.85 25.17 -11.95
CA ARG A 214 -29.55 24.73 -13.18
C ARG A 214 -30.94 24.16 -12.94
N LYS A 215 -31.41 24.09 -11.68
CA LYS A 215 -32.68 23.45 -11.28
C LYS A 215 -32.78 21.97 -11.70
N GLU A 216 -31.67 21.23 -11.67
CA GLU A 216 -31.57 19.81 -12.02
C GLU A 216 -31.39 18.89 -10.79
N LEU A 217 -31.87 19.30 -9.60
CA LEU A 217 -31.76 18.51 -8.36
C LEU A 217 -32.27 17.06 -8.48
N PRO A 218 -33.41 16.77 -9.16
CA PRO A 218 -33.87 15.39 -9.31
C PRO A 218 -32.85 14.51 -10.05
N HIS A 219 -32.18 15.06 -11.06
CA HIS A 219 -31.13 14.34 -11.79
C HIS A 219 -29.90 14.09 -10.90
N PHE A 220 -29.52 15.07 -10.06
CA PHE A 220 -28.41 14.93 -9.13
C PHE A 220 -28.65 13.77 -8.15
N PHE A 221 -29.78 13.77 -7.42
CA PHE A 221 -30.07 12.73 -6.44
C PHE A 221 -30.30 11.36 -7.08
N LYS A 222 -30.91 11.30 -8.27
CA LYS A 222 -30.99 10.05 -9.04
C LYS A 222 -29.61 9.50 -9.39
N SER A 223 -28.68 10.37 -9.82
CA SER A 223 -27.32 9.97 -10.17
C SER A 223 -26.56 9.48 -8.93
N VAL A 224 -26.65 10.20 -7.82
CA VAL A 224 -26.03 9.79 -6.55
C VAL A 224 -26.59 8.45 -6.08
N GLY A 225 -27.90 8.26 -6.10
CA GLY A 225 -28.52 6.98 -5.71
C GLY A 225 -28.04 5.80 -6.56
N LEU A 226 -27.93 5.98 -7.88
CA LEU A 226 -27.39 4.96 -8.78
C LEU A 226 -25.91 4.66 -8.49
N LEU A 227 -25.10 5.68 -8.23
CA LEU A 227 -23.69 5.51 -7.89
C LEU A 227 -23.52 4.78 -6.56
N VAL A 228 -24.31 5.09 -5.55
CA VAL A 228 -24.29 4.38 -4.26
C VAL A 228 -24.60 2.90 -4.44
N ILE A 229 -25.63 2.56 -5.23
CA ILE A 229 -25.98 1.15 -5.51
C ILE A 229 -24.84 0.47 -6.30
N ALA A 230 -24.22 1.16 -7.27
CA ALA A 230 -23.10 0.63 -8.03
C ALA A 230 -21.87 0.36 -7.14
N VAL A 231 -21.56 1.29 -6.23
CA VAL A 231 -20.47 1.15 -5.24
C VAL A 231 -20.75 -0.04 -4.32
N ILE A 232 -21.96 -0.16 -3.76
CA ILE A 232 -22.34 -1.30 -2.90
C ILE A 232 -22.17 -2.61 -3.65
N LEU A 233 -22.62 -2.68 -4.91
CA LEU A 233 -22.46 -3.88 -5.73
C LEU A 233 -20.99 -4.21 -5.98
N GLY A 234 -20.14 -3.24 -6.34
CA GLY A 234 -18.70 -3.45 -6.54
C GLY A 234 -17.94 -3.81 -5.27
N VAL A 235 -18.33 -3.25 -4.12
CA VAL A 235 -17.76 -3.64 -2.81
C VAL A 235 -18.18 -5.08 -2.47
N ALA A 236 -19.43 -5.46 -2.75
CA ALA A 236 -19.93 -6.80 -2.48
C ALA A 236 -19.22 -7.90 -3.29
N THR A 237 -18.68 -7.58 -4.48
CA THR A 237 -17.86 -8.53 -5.27
C THR A 237 -16.48 -8.80 -4.66
N ASN A 238 -16.18 -8.25 -3.49
CA ASN A 238 -14.94 -8.45 -2.73
C ASN A 238 -15.23 -8.78 -1.24
N ALA A 239 -16.44 -9.27 -0.95
CA ALA A 239 -16.94 -9.41 0.41
C ALA A 239 -16.05 -10.30 1.30
N SER A 240 -15.51 -11.41 0.79
CA SER A 240 -14.61 -12.30 1.55
C SER A 240 -13.41 -11.57 2.13
N THR A 241 -12.67 -10.87 1.26
CA THR A 241 -11.47 -10.12 1.66
C THR A 241 -11.80 -9.04 2.67
N ILE A 242 -12.87 -8.26 2.44
CA ILE A 242 -13.27 -7.17 3.34
C ILE A 242 -13.69 -7.70 4.71
N LEU A 243 -14.57 -8.69 4.75
CA LEU A 243 -15.12 -9.22 6.00
C LEU A 243 -14.02 -9.90 6.82
N ALA A 244 -13.20 -10.74 6.20
CA ALA A 244 -12.08 -11.42 6.86
C ALA A 244 -11.04 -10.43 7.39
N THR A 245 -10.75 -9.37 6.62
CA THR A 245 -9.85 -8.30 7.05
C THR A 245 -10.43 -7.52 8.23
N ALA A 246 -11.73 -7.19 8.19
CA ALA A 246 -12.39 -6.47 9.27
C ALA A 246 -12.44 -7.30 10.57
N GLU A 247 -12.66 -8.62 10.46
CA GLU A 247 -12.60 -9.55 11.59
C GLU A 247 -11.20 -9.60 12.21
N TYR A 248 -10.16 -9.80 11.39
CA TYR A 248 -8.78 -9.86 11.87
C TYR A 248 -8.24 -8.52 12.38
N ALA A 249 -8.65 -7.39 11.79
CA ALA A 249 -8.20 -6.07 12.22
C ALA A 249 -8.48 -5.81 13.72
N LYS A 250 -9.59 -6.35 14.25
CA LYS A 250 -9.98 -6.23 15.67
C LYS A 250 -8.99 -6.88 16.64
N THR A 251 -8.29 -7.93 16.22
CA THR A 251 -7.31 -8.66 17.05
C THR A 251 -5.87 -8.27 16.76
N SER A 252 -5.65 -7.31 15.86
CA SER A 252 -4.33 -6.82 15.45
C SER A 252 -3.89 -5.61 16.25
N VAL A 253 -2.66 -5.14 16.02
CA VAL A 253 -2.15 -3.87 16.58
C VAL A 253 -2.94 -2.61 16.17
N ARG A 254 -3.93 -2.74 15.27
CA ARG A 254 -4.86 -1.66 14.89
C ARG A 254 -6.20 -1.71 15.63
N GLY A 255 -6.45 -2.79 16.37
CA GLY A 255 -7.62 -2.98 17.22
C GLY A 255 -7.40 -2.46 18.64
N GLU A 256 -8.35 -2.77 19.52
CA GLU A 256 -8.37 -2.34 20.92
C GLU A 256 -7.12 -2.81 21.68
N GLN A 257 -6.68 -2.02 22.66
CA GLN A 257 -5.67 -2.44 23.62
C GLN A 257 -6.24 -3.41 24.65
N LEU A 258 -5.58 -4.55 24.83
CA LEU A 258 -5.99 -5.55 25.82
C LEU A 258 -5.41 -5.26 27.23
N LEU A 259 -4.18 -4.74 27.27
CA LEU A 259 -3.45 -4.41 28.49
C LEU A 259 -3.77 -2.99 28.97
N LYS A 260 -3.52 -2.73 30.26
CA LYS A 260 -3.77 -1.43 30.92
C LYS A 260 -2.54 -0.99 31.72
N ASP A 261 -2.52 0.29 32.09
CA ASP A 261 -1.50 0.91 32.94
C ASP A 261 -0.06 0.71 32.39
N GLU A 262 0.95 0.50 33.24
CA GLU A 262 2.37 0.37 32.83
C GLU A 262 2.64 -0.82 31.88
N LEU A 263 1.74 -1.80 31.87
CA LEU A 263 1.81 -2.96 30.97
C LEU A 263 1.27 -2.67 29.58
N ALA A 264 0.44 -1.63 29.44
CA ALA A 264 -0.04 -1.17 28.13
C ALA A 264 1.13 -0.73 27.24
N MET A 265 0.91 -0.84 25.93
CA MET A 265 1.77 -0.20 24.95
C MET A 265 1.46 1.29 24.92
N ASP A 266 2.47 2.13 24.72
CA ASP A 266 2.31 3.56 24.43
C ASP A 266 1.66 3.73 23.05
N ALA A 267 0.36 3.49 22.97
CA ALA A 267 -0.46 3.64 21.79
C ALA A 267 -1.86 4.11 22.21
N PRO A 268 -2.56 4.90 21.38
CA PRO A 268 -3.91 5.36 21.70
C PRO A 268 -4.90 4.19 21.79
N ASP A 269 -5.98 4.37 22.58
CA ASP A 269 -7.05 3.39 22.76
C ASP A 269 -7.73 2.99 21.44
N ASP A 270 -7.82 3.92 20.48
CA ASP A 270 -8.40 3.70 19.16
C ASP A 270 -7.62 4.39 18.02
N GLY A 271 -7.19 3.60 17.04
CA GLY A 271 -6.50 4.11 15.84
C GLY A 271 -5.00 4.29 16.03
N LEU A 272 -4.41 5.14 15.20
CA LEU A 272 -2.99 5.42 15.19
C LEU A 272 -2.69 6.73 15.92
N ASP A 273 -1.51 6.81 16.55
CA ASP A 273 -1.05 8.02 17.20
C ASP A 273 -0.84 9.18 16.20
N TYR A 274 -1.07 10.42 16.65
CA TYR A 274 -0.94 11.61 15.81
C TYR A 274 0.46 11.78 15.24
N ASP A 275 1.51 11.54 16.03
CA ASP A 275 2.89 11.70 15.57
C ASP A 275 3.25 10.60 14.58
N TYR A 276 2.70 9.39 14.74
CA TYR A 276 2.84 8.32 13.76
C TYR A 276 2.09 8.61 12.45
N ILE A 277 0.85 9.12 12.52
CA ILE A 277 0.06 9.53 11.35
C ILE A 277 0.80 10.61 10.57
N THR A 278 1.33 11.61 11.28
CA THR A 278 1.99 12.80 10.73
C THR A 278 3.51 12.66 10.59
N GLN A 279 4.08 11.49 10.85
CA GLN A 279 5.51 11.21 10.70
C GLN A 279 6.02 11.60 9.31
N TRP A 280 5.22 11.29 8.29
CA TRP A 280 5.45 11.67 6.90
C TRP A 280 4.52 12.83 6.55
N SER A 281 4.87 14.02 7.04
CA SER A 281 4.20 15.28 6.72
C SER A 281 5.04 16.06 5.73
N TYR A 282 4.41 16.56 4.68
CA TYR A 282 5.10 17.30 3.63
C TYR A 282 5.42 18.73 4.12
N GLY A 283 6.66 19.18 4.03
CA GLY A 283 6.97 20.58 4.31
C GLY A 283 6.27 21.51 3.31
N LYS A 284 5.86 22.71 3.76
CA LYS A 284 5.17 23.68 2.87
C LYS A 284 6.04 24.05 1.67
N LEU A 285 7.32 24.30 1.93
CA LEU A 285 8.31 24.60 0.89
C LEU A 285 8.61 23.38 0.01
N GLU A 286 8.40 22.15 0.50
CA GLU A 286 8.61 20.95 -0.31
C GLU A 286 7.67 20.93 -1.51
N SER A 287 6.54 21.63 -1.46
CA SER A 287 5.61 21.82 -2.60
C SER A 287 6.28 22.39 -3.85
N LEU A 288 7.46 22.99 -3.74
CA LEU A 288 8.25 23.43 -4.88
C LEU A 288 8.94 22.26 -5.62
N ASN A 289 9.08 21.09 -4.98
CA ASN A 289 9.53 19.85 -5.64
C ASN A 289 8.61 19.46 -6.80
N LEU A 290 7.32 19.82 -6.73
CA LEU A 290 6.34 19.53 -7.78
C LEU A 290 6.68 20.18 -9.13
N ILE A 291 7.45 21.28 -9.12
CA ILE A 291 7.89 22.00 -10.32
C ILE A 291 9.42 22.00 -10.51
N ALA A 292 10.19 21.59 -9.50
CA ALA A 292 11.64 21.46 -9.55
C ALA A 292 12.07 20.24 -8.69
N PRO A 293 12.22 19.04 -9.28
CA PRO A 293 12.31 17.77 -8.54
C PRO A 293 13.38 17.70 -7.46
N LYS A 294 14.50 18.42 -7.60
CA LYS A 294 15.60 18.41 -6.61
C LYS A 294 15.65 19.68 -5.76
N PHE A 295 14.53 20.41 -5.65
CA PHE A 295 14.48 21.62 -4.85
C PHE A 295 14.86 21.34 -3.38
N MET A 296 14.36 20.26 -2.79
CA MET A 296 14.73 19.80 -1.45
C MET A 296 15.95 18.88 -1.40
N GLY A 297 16.77 18.87 -2.45
CA GLY A 297 17.89 17.94 -2.60
C GLY A 297 17.47 16.62 -3.27
N THR A 298 18.27 15.58 -3.09
CA THR A 298 18.05 14.24 -3.64
C THR A 298 17.54 13.28 -2.56
N GLY A 299 17.01 12.12 -2.95
CA GLY A 299 16.60 11.09 -2.00
C GLY A 299 17.76 10.28 -1.39
N THR A 300 17.47 9.04 -1.01
CA THR A 300 18.27 8.17 -0.12
C THR A 300 19.68 7.84 -0.60
N ALA A 301 19.97 7.97 -1.90
CA ALA A 301 21.31 7.84 -2.45
C ALA A 301 21.56 8.94 -3.49
N ALA A 302 22.56 9.79 -3.23
CA ALA A 302 23.14 10.61 -4.27
C ALA A 302 24.65 10.55 -4.15
N ASP A 303 25.28 9.94 -5.15
CA ASP A 303 26.71 10.12 -5.34
C ASP A 303 26.97 11.59 -5.68
N LEU A 304 27.46 12.32 -4.69
CA LEU A 304 27.90 13.71 -4.81
C LEU A 304 29.04 13.87 -5.83
N GLY A 305 29.75 12.78 -6.14
CA GLY A 305 30.94 12.79 -6.95
C GLY A 305 32.13 13.45 -6.23
N ARG A 306 33.32 13.21 -6.77
CA ARG A 306 34.59 13.72 -6.21
C ARG A 306 34.79 15.23 -6.35
N GLU A 307 33.98 15.87 -7.18
CA GLU A 307 34.07 17.31 -7.46
C GLU A 307 33.08 18.16 -6.67
N SER A 308 32.28 17.54 -5.80
CA SER A 308 31.36 18.23 -4.88
C SER A 308 32.10 19.13 -3.90
N ALA A 309 31.43 20.18 -3.43
CA ALA A 309 31.94 21.05 -2.38
C ALA A 309 32.24 20.23 -1.11
N PHE A 310 31.36 19.29 -0.75
CA PHE A 310 31.58 18.36 0.37
C PHE A 310 32.85 17.51 0.20
N ALA A 311 33.04 16.86 -0.96
CA ALA A 311 34.25 16.05 -1.19
C ALA A 311 35.53 16.90 -1.19
N LYS A 312 35.48 18.10 -1.77
CA LYS A 312 36.59 19.07 -1.71
C LYS A 312 36.89 19.48 -0.28
N LYS A 313 35.86 19.71 0.54
CA LYS A 313 36.04 20.08 1.94
C LYS A 313 36.63 18.95 2.78
N LEU A 314 36.19 17.71 2.58
CA LEU A 314 36.82 16.56 3.25
C LEU A 314 38.29 16.39 2.83
N LYS A 315 38.62 16.68 1.58
CA LYS A 315 40.00 16.69 1.09
C LYS A 315 40.84 17.78 1.77
N GLU A 316 40.30 18.98 1.95
CA GLU A 316 40.95 20.05 2.73
C GLU A 316 41.19 19.66 4.19
N LEU A 317 40.29 18.85 4.76
CA LEU A 317 40.41 18.30 6.11
C LEU A 317 41.33 17.07 6.21
N ASN A 318 42.06 16.73 5.13
CA ASN A 318 42.99 15.59 5.04
C ASN A 318 42.35 14.20 5.23
N VAL A 319 41.07 14.04 4.91
CA VAL A 319 40.40 12.72 4.89
C VAL A 319 40.95 11.89 3.72
N LEU A 320 41.15 10.57 3.93
CA LEU A 320 41.73 9.71 2.90
C LEU A 320 40.80 9.57 1.68
N PRO A 321 41.32 9.48 0.43
CA PRO A 321 40.49 9.42 -0.77
C PRO A 321 39.44 8.30 -0.80
N ASN A 322 39.73 7.15 -0.19
CA ASN A 322 38.77 6.02 -0.10
C ASN A 322 37.63 6.33 0.87
N GLU A 323 37.92 7.01 1.98
CA GLU A 323 36.93 7.44 2.97
C GLU A 323 36.06 8.57 2.42
N ILE A 324 36.63 9.49 1.63
CA ILE A 324 35.86 10.56 0.97
C ILE A 324 34.76 9.98 0.10
N ASN A 325 35.05 8.94 -0.69
CA ASN A 325 34.02 8.31 -1.54
C ASN A 325 32.94 7.63 -0.68
N TYR A 326 33.33 6.99 0.42
CA TYR A 326 32.38 6.38 1.36
C TYR A 326 31.45 7.42 1.98
N TYR A 327 32.00 8.53 2.50
CA TYR A 327 31.20 9.62 3.05
C TYR A 327 30.34 10.30 1.97
N ALA A 328 30.87 10.55 0.78
CA ALA A 328 30.14 11.16 -0.32
C ALA A 328 28.95 10.31 -0.79
N GLN A 329 29.05 8.98 -0.71
CA GLN A 329 27.94 8.06 -1.01
C GLN A 329 26.91 7.99 0.13
N GLY A 330 27.33 8.17 1.38
CA GLY A 330 26.47 8.11 2.55
C GLY A 330 25.77 9.43 2.93
N THR A 331 26.31 10.58 2.49
CA THR A 331 25.77 11.90 2.83
C THR A 331 24.42 12.15 2.15
N ARG A 332 23.39 12.37 2.96
CA ARG A 332 22.03 12.66 2.48
C ARG A 332 21.88 14.15 2.15
N LEU A 333 21.49 14.45 0.92
CA LEU A 333 21.26 15.83 0.49
C LEU A 333 19.82 16.30 0.70
N TYR A 334 18.90 15.38 0.99
CA TYR A 334 17.54 15.75 1.36
C TYR A 334 17.54 16.65 2.60
N TRP A 335 16.90 17.81 2.49
CA TRP A 335 16.81 18.78 3.58
C TRP A 335 15.39 19.22 3.92
N GLY A 336 14.38 18.46 3.42
CA GLY A 336 12.99 18.67 3.77
C GLY A 336 12.65 18.27 5.20
N GLU A 337 11.37 18.34 5.53
CA GLU A 337 10.85 18.11 6.89
C GLU A 337 10.46 16.64 7.15
N GLN A 338 10.41 15.81 6.10
CA GLN A 338 10.21 14.37 6.24
C GLN A 338 11.49 13.68 6.77
N PRO A 339 11.39 12.48 7.37
CA PRO A 339 12.56 11.77 7.88
C PRO A 339 13.61 11.44 6.81
N PHE A 340 13.14 11.02 5.64
CA PHE A 340 13.90 10.82 4.41
C PHE A 340 12.91 10.73 3.24
N VAL A 341 13.39 10.65 1.99
CA VAL A 341 12.55 10.31 0.83
C VAL A 341 13.37 9.49 -0.15
N GLU A 342 12.74 8.56 -0.87
CA GLU A 342 13.41 7.80 -1.94
C GLU A 342 13.76 8.69 -3.13
N ALA A 343 12.82 9.56 -3.49
CA ALA A 343 13.08 10.75 -4.28
C ALA A 343 11.96 11.76 -3.99
N PRO A 344 12.26 13.07 -4.04
CA PRO A 344 11.21 14.06 -3.87
C PRO A 344 10.15 13.96 -4.98
N PRO A 345 8.86 14.11 -4.67
CA PRO A 345 7.80 13.94 -5.65
C PRO A 345 7.80 15.09 -6.66
N TYR A 346 7.68 14.73 -7.95
CA TYR A 346 7.67 15.63 -9.09
C TYR A 346 6.52 15.32 -10.03
N LEU A 347 5.79 16.35 -10.45
CA LEU A 347 4.58 16.22 -11.28
C LEU A 347 4.83 16.49 -12.76
N GLY A 348 6.06 16.88 -13.13
CA GLY A 348 6.35 17.44 -14.45
C GLY A 348 6.02 18.93 -14.51
N VAL A 349 7.03 19.79 -14.65
CA VAL A 349 6.83 21.24 -14.80
C VAL A 349 6.08 21.54 -16.10
N THR A 350 6.29 20.72 -17.13
CA THR A 350 5.53 20.79 -18.39
C THR A 350 4.05 20.56 -18.15
N VAL A 351 3.69 19.51 -17.40
CA VAL A 351 2.30 19.19 -17.02
C VAL A 351 1.74 20.29 -16.12
N PHE A 352 2.50 20.78 -15.14
CA PHE A 352 2.08 21.83 -14.21
C PHE A 352 1.72 23.14 -14.93
N VAL A 353 2.58 23.61 -15.86
CA VAL A 353 2.32 24.81 -16.66
C VAL A 353 1.08 24.65 -17.53
N LEU A 354 0.92 23.49 -18.17
CA LEU A 354 -0.25 23.18 -18.99
C LEU A 354 -1.53 23.11 -18.13
N ALA A 355 -1.44 22.56 -16.92
CA ALA A 355 -2.54 22.51 -15.97
C ALA A 355 -2.95 23.91 -15.49
N LEU A 356 -1.99 24.78 -15.19
CA LEU A 356 -2.26 26.18 -14.85
C LEU A 356 -2.94 26.91 -16.01
N LEU A 357 -2.43 26.76 -17.23
CA LEU A 357 -3.08 27.27 -18.44
C LEU A 357 -4.50 26.70 -18.58
N GLY A 358 -4.68 25.42 -18.31
CA GLY A 358 -5.97 24.74 -18.31
C GLY A 358 -6.94 25.35 -17.32
N LEU A 359 -6.55 25.58 -16.06
CA LEU A 359 -7.40 26.23 -15.06
C LEU A 359 -7.81 27.65 -15.45
N LEU A 360 -7.00 28.37 -16.24
CA LEU A 360 -7.35 29.70 -16.79
C LEU A 360 -8.33 29.62 -17.99
N LEU A 361 -8.32 28.52 -18.73
CA LEU A 361 -9.17 28.30 -19.91
C LEU A 361 -10.46 27.54 -19.60
N ILE A 362 -10.47 26.75 -18.53
CA ILE A 362 -11.62 25.98 -18.08
C ILE A 362 -12.60 26.90 -17.33
N ASN A 363 -13.88 26.75 -17.61
CA ASN A 363 -14.97 27.51 -16.98
C ASN A 363 -15.99 26.54 -16.37
N GLY A 364 -16.74 27.04 -15.37
CA GLY A 364 -17.82 26.31 -14.72
C GLY A 364 -17.33 25.27 -13.71
N ARG A 365 -18.18 24.26 -13.45
CA ARG A 365 -17.95 23.24 -12.42
C ARG A 365 -16.60 22.53 -12.54
N LEU A 366 -16.14 22.26 -13.76
CA LEU A 366 -14.89 21.53 -14.01
C LEU A 366 -13.66 22.23 -13.43
N ARG A 367 -13.56 23.55 -13.56
CA ARG A 367 -12.46 24.32 -12.99
C ARG A 367 -12.44 24.22 -11.47
N TRP A 368 -13.61 24.29 -10.85
CA TRP A 368 -13.72 24.39 -9.39
C TRP A 368 -13.43 23.08 -8.69
N TRP A 369 -13.90 21.93 -9.19
CA TRP A 369 -13.56 20.66 -8.54
C TRP A 369 -12.09 20.26 -8.78
N LEU A 370 -11.50 20.61 -9.94
CA LEU A 370 -10.06 20.42 -10.17
C LEU A 370 -9.24 21.26 -9.19
N LEU A 371 -9.51 22.56 -9.11
CA LEU A 371 -8.80 23.46 -8.21
C LEU A 371 -9.00 23.08 -6.74
N ALA A 372 -10.24 22.80 -6.32
CA ALA A 372 -10.55 22.40 -4.95
C ALA A 372 -9.86 21.08 -4.59
N GLY A 373 -9.89 20.07 -5.46
CA GLY A 373 -9.20 18.80 -5.25
C GLY A 373 -7.68 18.96 -5.14
N MET A 374 -7.08 19.81 -5.98
CA MET A 374 -5.63 20.09 -5.93
C MET A 374 -5.25 20.79 -4.63
N LEU A 375 -5.94 21.87 -4.26
CA LEU A 375 -5.66 22.60 -3.02
C LEU A 375 -5.90 21.73 -1.79
N PHE A 376 -7.00 20.95 -1.79
CA PHE A 376 -7.33 20.04 -0.71
C PHE A 376 -6.26 18.97 -0.49
N SER A 377 -5.85 18.28 -1.56
CA SER A 377 -4.79 17.28 -1.52
C SER A 377 -3.47 17.89 -1.03
N LEU A 378 -3.08 19.05 -1.57
CA LEU A 378 -1.83 19.71 -1.16
C LEU A 378 -1.85 20.11 0.33
N ILE A 379 -2.93 20.73 0.80
CA ILE A 379 -3.05 21.20 2.19
C ILE A 379 -3.04 20.03 3.17
N LEU A 380 -3.77 18.95 2.90
CA LEU A 380 -3.76 17.77 3.76
C LEU A 380 -2.43 17.04 3.73
N SER A 381 -1.71 17.05 2.60
CA SER A 381 -0.38 16.46 2.53
C SER A 381 0.63 17.12 3.46
N TRP A 382 0.40 18.38 3.85
CA TRP A 382 1.26 19.10 4.78
C TRP A 382 1.23 18.56 6.21
N GLY A 383 0.21 17.77 6.59
CA GLY A 383 0.17 17.09 7.88
C GLY A 383 0.39 18.03 9.07
N LYS A 384 1.38 17.76 9.91
CA LYS A 384 1.71 18.62 11.07
C LYS A 384 2.06 20.06 10.69
N ASN A 385 2.44 20.33 9.44
CA ASN A 385 2.68 21.68 8.95
C ASN A 385 1.40 22.47 8.66
N ALA A 386 0.26 21.79 8.64
CA ALA A 386 -1.09 22.34 8.63
C ALA A 386 -1.90 21.83 9.85
N ASP A 387 -1.27 21.84 11.03
CA ASP A 387 -1.72 21.18 12.26
C ASP A 387 -3.23 21.32 12.55
N GLY A 388 -3.78 22.54 12.48
CA GLY A 388 -5.21 22.76 12.77
C GLY A 388 -6.17 21.99 11.85
N ILE A 389 -5.86 21.89 10.55
CA ILE A 389 -6.67 21.10 9.60
C ILE A 389 -6.42 19.61 9.83
N THR A 390 -5.16 19.22 10.04
CA THR A 390 -4.78 17.82 10.23
C THR A 390 -5.40 17.22 11.50
N ARG A 391 -5.39 17.95 12.62
CA ARG A 391 -6.07 17.55 13.85
C ARG A 391 -7.58 17.40 13.66
N PHE A 392 -8.21 18.36 12.96
CA PHE A 392 -9.64 18.23 12.64
C PHE A 392 -9.95 16.94 11.89
N PHE A 393 -9.10 16.56 10.92
CA PHE A 393 -9.26 15.31 10.19
C PHE A 393 -9.03 14.07 11.05
N VAL A 394 -7.98 14.07 11.87
CA VAL A 394 -7.66 12.94 12.76
C VAL A 394 -8.75 12.73 13.83
N GLU A 395 -9.28 13.81 14.40
CA GLU A 395 -10.23 13.75 15.52
C GLU A 395 -11.69 13.56 15.08
N TYR A 396 -12.11 14.18 13.97
CA TYR A 396 -13.54 14.25 13.62
C TYR A 396 -13.92 13.56 12.31
N VAL A 397 -12.97 13.33 11.40
CA VAL A 397 -13.30 12.73 10.10
C VAL A 397 -13.21 11.21 10.21
N PRO A 398 -14.31 10.47 9.95
CA PRO A 398 -14.35 9.03 10.16
C PRO A 398 -13.23 8.29 9.41
N LEU A 399 -12.65 7.30 10.09
CA LEU A 399 -11.59 6.41 9.60
C LEU A 399 -10.24 7.08 9.27
N TYR A 400 -10.13 8.41 9.35
CA TYR A 400 -8.88 9.09 8.99
C TYR A 400 -7.72 8.70 9.91
N ASN A 401 -8.00 8.55 11.22
CA ASN A 401 -7.04 8.09 12.24
C ASN A 401 -6.58 6.62 12.07
N LYS A 402 -7.10 5.88 11.07
CA LYS A 402 -6.68 4.51 10.77
C LYS A 402 -5.54 4.43 9.76
N PHE A 403 -5.14 5.56 9.17
CA PHE A 403 -4.15 5.64 8.10
C PHE A 403 -2.93 6.45 8.51
N ARG A 404 -1.75 6.02 8.06
CA ARG A 404 -0.48 6.72 8.30
C ARG A 404 0.02 7.43 7.05
N ALA A 405 1.02 8.31 7.21
CA ALA A 405 1.70 8.99 6.11
C ALA A 405 0.77 9.84 5.24
N VAL A 406 0.31 10.94 5.83
CA VAL A 406 -0.61 11.91 5.21
C VAL A 406 -0.11 12.51 3.90
N THR A 407 1.21 12.54 3.66
CA THR A 407 1.79 12.95 2.36
C THR A 407 1.22 12.19 1.17
N SER A 408 0.81 10.93 1.37
CA SER A 408 0.34 10.06 0.29
C SER A 408 -0.95 10.51 -0.38
N ILE A 409 -1.71 11.46 0.20
CA ILE A 409 -2.87 12.07 -0.48
C ILE A 409 -2.50 12.83 -1.77
N GLN A 410 -1.21 13.13 -1.97
CA GLN A 410 -0.68 13.75 -3.19
C GLN A 410 -0.91 12.92 -4.46
N VAL A 411 -1.26 11.64 -4.35
CA VAL A 411 -1.72 10.83 -5.49
C VAL A 411 -2.91 11.46 -6.22
N LEU A 412 -3.71 12.27 -5.54
CA LEU A 412 -4.78 13.02 -6.17
C LEU A 412 -4.23 14.15 -7.05
N LEU A 413 -3.11 14.78 -6.70
CA LEU A 413 -2.44 15.75 -7.56
C LEU A 413 -1.94 15.11 -8.86
N GLU A 414 -1.37 13.90 -8.74
CA GLU A 414 -0.92 13.10 -9.88
C GLU A 414 -2.05 12.81 -10.87
N LEU A 415 -3.28 12.65 -10.38
CA LEU A 415 -4.45 12.49 -11.24
C LEU A 415 -4.97 13.83 -11.79
N LEU A 416 -5.12 14.84 -10.94
CA LEU A 416 -5.85 16.06 -11.26
C LEU A 416 -5.07 16.99 -12.20
N LEU A 417 -3.74 17.08 -12.08
CA LEU A 417 -2.94 17.96 -12.93
C LEU A 417 -2.94 17.52 -14.40
N PRO A 418 -2.68 16.23 -14.73
CA PRO A 418 -2.84 15.75 -16.11
C PRO A 418 -4.24 16.00 -16.68
N ILE A 419 -5.31 15.83 -15.88
CA ILE A 419 -6.69 16.14 -16.32
C ILE A 419 -6.80 17.62 -16.71
N ALA A 420 -6.34 18.53 -15.84
CA ALA A 420 -6.38 19.96 -16.11
C ALA A 420 -5.52 20.35 -17.32
N ALA A 421 -4.33 19.77 -17.45
CA ALA A 421 -3.39 20.04 -18.54
C ALA A 421 -3.99 19.69 -19.90
N ILE A 422 -4.54 18.48 -20.04
CA ILE A 422 -5.00 17.96 -21.32
C ILE A 422 -6.33 18.59 -21.73
N ILE A 423 -7.23 18.82 -20.79
CA ILE A 423 -8.46 19.57 -21.07
C ILE A 423 -8.13 21.03 -21.40
N GLY A 424 -7.14 21.60 -20.73
CA GLY A 424 -6.60 22.91 -21.05
C GLY A 424 -6.11 23.00 -22.50
N LEU A 425 -5.28 22.04 -22.90
CA LEU A 425 -4.77 21.94 -24.27
C LEU A 425 -5.90 21.68 -25.29
N HIS A 426 -6.89 20.86 -24.95
CA HIS A 426 -8.07 20.66 -25.78
C HIS A 426 -8.87 21.95 -25.99
N ARG A 427 -9.05 22.76 -24.92
CA ARG A 427 -9.71 24.07 -25.02
C ARG A 427 -8.86 25.10 -25.75
N PHE A 428 -7.53 25.02 -25.63
CA PHE A 428 -6.61 25.93 -26.30
C PHE A 428 -6.70 25.83 -27.83
N PHE A 429 -6.93 24.63 -28.36
CA PHE A 429 -7.19 24.39 -29.79
C PHE A 429 -8.63 24.68 -30.23
N ASN A 430 -9.50 25.17 -29.35
CA ASN A 430 -10.87 25.52 -29.72
C ASN A 430 -10.91 26.90 -30.36
N ASP A 431 -11.27 26.96 -31.64
CA ASP A 431 -11.29 28.18 -32.45
C ASP A 431 -12.30 29.25 -32.00
N ARG A 432 -13.18 28.92 -31.04
CA ARG A 432 -14.11 29.89 -30.43
C ARG A 432 -13.42 30.91 -29.51
N LEU A 433 -12.19 30.65 -29.07
CA LEU A 433 -11.40 31.57 -28.25
C LEU A 433 -10.53 32.47 -29.13
N ALA A 434 -10.68 33.79 -28.98
CA ALA A 434 -9.86 34.75 -29.69
C ALA A 434 -8.36 34.51 -29.43
N ALA A 435 -7.53 34.64 -30.48
CA ALA A 435 -6.09 34.44 -30.38
C ALA A 435 -5.42 35.36 -29.34
N SER A 436 -5.94 36.58 -29.16
CA SER A 436 -5.50 37.52 -28.13
C SER A 436 -5.75 36.99 -26.71
N GLU A 437 -6.90 36.39 -26.46
CA GLU A 437 -7.23 35.79 -25.16
C GLU A 437 -6.37 34.57 -24.87
N ARG A 438 -6.15 33.70 -25.87
CA ARG A 438 -5.25 32.55 -25.76
C ARG A 438 -3.82 32.99 -25.45
N THR A 439 -3.33 34.02 -26.13
CA THR A 439 -2.01 34.60 -25.91
C THR A 439 -1.88 35.17 -24.50
N LYS A 440 -2.88 35.93 -24.04
CA LYS A 440 -2.89 36.51 -22.69
C LYS A 440 -2.81 35.42 -21.62
N LYS A 441 -3.66 34.39 -21.71
CA LYS A 441 -3.68 33.29 -20.72
C LYS A 441 -2.40 32.46 -20.76
N LEU A 442 -1.84 32.23 -21.94
CA LEU A 442 -0.54 31.57 -22.11
C LEU A 442 0.56 32.36 -21.40
N PHE A 443 0.67 33.67 -21.64
CA PHE A 443 1.69 34.49 -20.98
C PHE A 443 1.48 34.63 -19.47
N ILE A 444 0.24 34.60 -18.97
CA ILE A 444 0.00 34.52 -17.52
C ILE A 444 0.54 33.20 -16.98
N ALA A 445 0.18 32.05 -17.56
CA ALA A 445 0.63 30.76 -17.07
C ALA A 445 2.16 30.61 -17.10
N ILE A 446 2.77 30.94 -18.25
CA ILE A 446 4.23 30.90 -18.43
C ILE A 446 4.92 31.92 -17.52
N GLY A 447 4.43 33.17 -17.49
CA GLY A 447 5.01 34.24 -16.70
C GLY A 447 4.96 33.97 -15.19
N THR A 448 3.88 33.36 -14.69
CA THR A 448 3.77 32.97 -13.28
C THR A 448 4.80 31.90 -12.92
N VAL A 449 4.89 30.81 -13.69
CA VAL A 449 5.81 29.70 -13.36
C VAL A 449 7.26 30.08 -13.63
N ALA A 450 7.55 30.68 -14.79
CA ALA A 450 8.91 31.13 -15.12
C ALA A 450 9.38 32.24 -14.16
N GLY A 451 8.50 33.18 -13.79
CA GLY A 451 8.81 34.23 -12.82
C GLY A 451 9.18 33.65 -11.45
N LEU A 452 8.39 32.68 -10.95
CA LEU A 452 8.72 31.95 -9.73
C LEU A 452 10.07 31.23 -9.83
N LEU A 453 10.32 30.50 -10.91
CA LEU A 453 11.59 29.78 -11.11
C LEU A 453 12.79 30.74 -11.20
N VAL A 454 12.65 31.90 -11.84
CA VAL A 454 13.70 32.93 -11.87
C VAL A 454 13.98 33.47 -10.46
N ILE A 455 12.94 33.74 -9.67
CA ILE A 455 13.10 34.14 -8.26
C ILE A 455 13.85 33.05 -7.48
N LEU A 456 13.46 31.78 -7.62
CA LEU A 456 14.14 30.67 -6.95
C LEU A 456 15.60 30.51 -7.42
N TYR A 457 15.89 30.70 -8.70
CA TYR A 457 17.24 30.61 -9.23
C TYR A 457 18.15 31.70 -8.67
N LEU A 458 17.67 32.94 -8.63
CA LEU A 458 18.46 34.10 -8.21
C LEU A 458 18.60 34.19 -6.69
N PHE A 459 17.54 33.86 -5.95
CA PHE A 459 17.45 34.18 -4.51
C PHE A 459 17.43 32.96 -3.58
N SER A 460 17.48 31.71 -4.08
CA SER A 460 17.42 30.50 -3.23
C SER A 460 18.44 30.49 -2.09
N GLY A 461 19.69 30.88 -2.35
CA GLY A 461 20.74 30.91 -1.33
C GLY A 461 20.51 31.94 -0.21
N SER A 462 19.66 32.94 -0.45
CA SER A 462 19.29 33.95 0.55
C SER A 462 17.91 33.69 1.18
N LEU A 463 17.02 33.02 0.44
CA LEU A 463 15.66 32.71 0.89
C LEU A 463 15.60 31.47 1.79
N PHE A 464 16.54 30.53 1.64
CA PHE A 464 16.51 29.23 2.31
C PHE A 464 17.80 28.95 3.06
N ASN A 465 17.68 28.30 4.23
CA ASN A 465 18.81 27.92 5.06
C ASN A 465 19.50 26.62 4.59
N LEU A 466 18.86 25.85 3.69
CA LEU A 466 19.34 24.60 3.10
C LEU A 466 19.78 23.54 4.13
N ARG A 467 19.16 23.57 5.32
CA ARG A 467 19.50 22.73 6.46
C ARG A 467 18.34 21.82 6.82
N SER A 468 18.61 20.53 7.03
CA SER A 468 17.61 19.59 7.56
C SER A 468 17.42 19.74 9.07
N THR A 469 16.37 19.11 9.60
CA THR A 469 16.12 19.03 11.05
C THR A 469 17.16 18.18 11.77
N ALA A 470 17.68 17.13 11.13
CA ALA A 470 18.67 16.20 11.69
C ALA A 470 20.08 16.82 11.84
N GLU A 471 20.36 17.91 11.13
CA GLU A 471 21.69 18.53 11.09
C GLU A 471 21.89 19.64 12.14
N ALA A 472 20.99 19.75 13.13
CA ALA A 472 21.10 20.77 14.18
C ALA A 472 22.41 20.65 14.98
N GLN A 473 22.84 19.42 15.30
CA GLN A 473 24.08 19.17 16.01
C GLN A 473 25.32 19.39 15.12
N MET A 474 25.28 18.95 13.87
CA MET A 474 26.34 19.18 12.88
C MET A 474 26.57 20.68 12.65
N ALA A 475 25.50 21.48 12.65
CA ALA A 475 25.60 22.93 12.50
C ALA A 475 26.44 23.61 13.58
N VAL A 476 26.53 23.01 14.77
CA VAL A 476 27.33 23.53 15.90
C VAL A 476 28.72 22.92 15.89
N GLN A 477 28.83 21.60 15.68
CA GLN A 477 30.08 20.87 15.83
C GLN A 477 30.98 20.94 14.59
N GLN A 478 30.40 21.02 13.39
CA GLN A 478 31.09 20.92 12.10
C GLN A 478 30.49 21.91 11.08
N PRO A 479 30.48 23.23 11.37
CA PRO A 479 29.81 24.23 10.54
C PRO A 479 30.38 24.28 9.12
N GLU A 480 31.69 24.11 8.97
CA GLU A 480 32.37 24.13 7.67
C GLU A 480 31.96 22.96 6.76
N ILE A 481 31.72 21.78 7.34
CA ILE A 481 31.22 20.62 6.60
C ILE A 481 29.77 20.84 6.18
N LEU A 482 28.95 21.37 7.08
CA LEU A 482 27.56 21.69 6.77
C LEU A 482 27.44 22.77 5.67
N ASP A 483 28.31 23.77 5.67
CA ASP A 483 28.32 24.81 4.63
C ASP A 483 28.69 24.23 3.26
N ALA A 484 29.62 23.27 3.19
CA ALA A 484 29.93 22.54 1.97
C ALA A 484 28.73 21.72 1.46
N ILE A 485 28.01 21.03 2.36
CA ILE A 485 26.77 20.31 2.02
C ILE A 485 25.70 21.29 1.49
N LYS A 486 25.55 22.46 2.12
CA LYS A 486 24.62 23.50 1.69
C LYS A 486 24.97 24.05 0.31
N GLU A 487 26.26 24.19 -0.01
CA GLU A 487 26.72 24.60 -1.34
C GLU A 487 26.35 23.57 -2.42
N ASP A 488 26.54 22.28 -2.14
CA ASP A 488 26.12 21.21 -3.05
C ASP A 488 24.60 21.20 -3.25
N ARG A 489 23.82 21.36 -2.16
CA ARG A 489 22.36 21.51 -2.23
C ARG A 489 21.94 22.69 -3.10
N LEU A 490 22.58 23.85 -2.92
CA LEU A 490 22.28 25.05 -3.70
C LEU A 490 22.60 24.86 -5.19
N THR A 491 23.71 24.20 -5.50
CA THR A 491 24.14 23.90 -6.87
C THR A 491 23.13 22.99 -7.56
N ILE A 492 22.73 21.91 -6.88
CA ILE A 492 21.73 20.97 -7.38
C ILE A 492 20.37 21.66 -7.59
N LEU A 493 19.92 22.44 -6.61
CA LEU A 493 18.67 23.20 -6.68
C LEU A 493 18.69 24.15 -7.89
N LYS A 494 19.74 24.96 -8.05
CA LYS A 494 19.84 25.93 -9.16
C LYS A 494 19.85 25.26 -10.53
N SER A 495 20.60 24.16 -10.68
CA SER A 495 20.65 23.38 -11.91
C SER A 495 19.27 22.87 -12.32
N ASP A 496 18.51 22.38 -11.33
CA ASP A 496 17.21 21.77 -11.57
C ASP A 496 16.08 22.81 -11.78
N VAL A 497 16.17 23.96 -11.10
CA VAL A 497 15.32 25.12 -11.39
C VAL A 497 15.57 25.65 -12.81
N LEU A 498 16.82 25.70 -13.26
CA LEU A 498 17.16 26.10 -14.63
C LEU A 498 16.59 25.12 -15.66
N ARG A 499 16.73 23.82 -15.42
CA ARG A 499 16.12 22.76 -16.25
C ARG A 499 14.61 22.98 -16.39
N SER A 500 13.95 23.24 -15.27
CA SER A 500 12.50 23.44 -15.21
C SER A 500 12.08 24.71 -15.96
N LEU A 501 12.87 25.78 -15.84
CA LEU A 501 12.66 27.03 -16.58
C LEU A 501 12.77 26.80 -18.09
N LEU A 502 13.74 26.02 -18.56
CA LEU A 502 13.89 25.68 -19.98
C LEU A 502 12.65 24.95 -20.51
N PHE A 503 12.14 23.95 -19.79
CA PHE A 503 10.92 23.24 -20.17
C PHE A 503 9.70 24.16 -20.24
N VAL A 504 9.52 25.05 -19.26
CA VAL A 504 8.43 26.05 -19.25
C VAL A 504 8.51 26.92 -20.49
N LEU A 505 9.70 27.46 -20.81
CA LEU A 505 9.90 28.32 -21.98
C LEU A 505 9.65 27.56 -23.29
N MET A 506 10.12 26.31 -23.41
CA MET A 506 9.88 25.48 -24.59
C MET A 506 8.38 25.23 -24.82
N VAL A 507 7.63 24.89 -23.78
CA VAL A 507 6.15 24.74 -23.85
C VAL A 507 5.52 26.07 -24.29
N GLY A 508 5.93 27.18 -23.70
CA GLY A 508 5.45 28.51 -24.05
C GLY A 508 5.67 28.87 -25.52
N VAL A 509 6.88 28.62 -26.04
CA VAL A 509 7.24 28.87 -27.44
C VAL A 509 6.40 27.99 -28.39
N VAL A 510 6.29 26.69 -28.11
CA VAL A 510 5.53 25.76 -28.97
C VAL A 510 4.05 26.15 -29.04
N LEU A 511 3.43 26.49 -27.91
CA LEU A 511 2.03 26.94 -27.87
C LEU A 511 1.86 28.31 -28.54
N TRP A 512 2.80 29.23 -28.36
CA TRP A 512 2.76 30.54 -29.02
C TRP A 512 2.88 30.42 -30.54
N LEU A 513 3.80 29.58 -31.05
CA LEU A 513 3.92 29.28 -32.48
C LEU A 513 2.66 28.64 -33.06
N SER A 514 1.95 27.83 -32.26
CA SER A 514 0.65 27.28 -32.64
C SER A 514 -0.43 28.37 -32.79
N ILE A 515 -0.49 29.35 -31.87
CA ILE A 515 -1.40 30.51 -32.00
C ILE A 515 -1.07 31.34 -33.24
N LYS A 516 0.22 31.45 -33.60
CA LYS A 516 0.69 32.14 -34.80
C LYS A 516 0.54 31.31 -36.08
N GLU A 517 -0.12 30.15 -36.01
CA GLU A 517 -0.36 29.23 -37.13
C GLU A 517 0.94 28.77 -37.82
N LYS A 518 2.09 28.90 -37.15
CA LYS A 518 3.37 28.37 -37.62
C LYS A 518 3.50 26.88 -37.35
N PHE A 519 2.82 26.39 -36.32
CA PHE A 519 2.72 24.97 -35.98
C PHE A 519 1.29 24.47 -36.19
N SER A 520 1.14 23.35 -36.90
CA SER A 520 -0.15 22.67 -37.01
C SER A 520 -0.56 22.04 -35.68
N HIS A 521 -1.87 21.85 -35.47
CA HIS A 521 -2.37 21.21 -34.23
C HIS A 521 -1.72 19.84 -33.97
N ASN A 522 -1.54 19.01 -35.00
CA ASN A 522 -0.90 17.70 -34.84
C ASN A 522 0.57 17.82 -34.42
N LEU A 523 1.31 18.75 -35.04
CA LEU A 523 2.71 18.99 -34.70
C LEU A 523 2.82 19.48 -33.25
N THR A 524 1.98 20.43 -32.85
CA THR A 524 1.92 20.92 -31.46
C THR A 524 1.65 19.79 -30.47
N ILE A 525 0.68 18.90 -30.74
CA ILE A 525 0.38 17.76 -29.87
C ILE A 525 1.58 16.82 -29.74
N ILE A 526 2.24 16.49 -30.85
CA ILE A 526 3.42 15.59 -30.84
C ILE A 526 4.57 16.23 -30.07
N THR A 527 4.89 17.51 -30.35
CA THR A 527 5.99 18.21 -29.67
C THR A 527 5.73 18.39 -28.18
N ILE A 528 4.50 18.76 -27.78
CA ILE A 528 4.14 18.86 -26.35
C ILE A 528 4.17 17.48 -25.69
N GLY A 529 3.68 16.44 -26.35
CA GLY A 529 3.76 15.07 -25.84
C GLY A 529 5.21 14.62 -25.63
N ALA A 530 6.09 14.91 -26.58
CA ALA A 530 7.52 14.63 -26.45
C ALA A 530 8.15 15.40 -25.29
N LEU A 531 7.86 16.71 -25.15
CA LEU A 531 8.36 17.52 -24.03
C LEU A 531 7.92 16.98 -22.67
N ILE A 532 6.65 16.55 -22.54
CA ILE A 532 6.14 15.92 -21.31
C ILE A 532 6.90 14.63 -21.00
N VAL A 533 7.04 13.75 -22.00
CA VAL A 533 7.75 12.48 -21.81
C VAL A 533 9.22 12.71 -21.44
N PHE A 534 9.92 13.61 -22.13
CA PHE A 534 11.32 13.92 -21.81
C PHE A 534 11.50 14.55 -20.43
N ASP A 535 10.58 15.42 -20.02
CA ASP A 535 10.59 16.04 -18.70
C ASP A 535 10.40 15.01 -17.58
N LEU A 536 9.40 14.15 -17.71
CA LEU A 536 9.06 13.12 -16.72
C LEU A 536 10.09 11.98 -16.70
N VAL A 537 10.29 11.29 -17.83
CA VAL A 537 11.20 10.13 -17.93
C VAL A 537 12.63 10.50 -17.57
N GLY A 538 13.06 11.72 -17.90
CA GLY A 538 14.39 12.23 -17.54
C GLY A 538 14.62 12.33 -16.03
N VAL A 539 13.55 12.44 -15.23
CA VAL A 539 13.59 12.36 -13.77
C VAL A 539 13.37 10.93 -13.30
N ASP A 540 12.38 10.23 -13.86
CA ASP A 540 12.01 8.88 -13.43
C ASP A 540 13.18 7.89 -13.52
N ARG A 541 13.96 7.95 -14.61
CA ARG A 541 15.17 7.13 -14.85
C ARG A 541 16.30 7.40 -13.86
N ARG A 542 16.21 8.44 -13.02
CA ARG A 542 17.17 8.69 -11.93
C ARG A 542 16.82 7.89 -10.67
N SER A 543 15.55 7.55 -10.50
CA SER A 543 15.04 6.82 -9.33
C SER A 543 14.82 5.34 -9.64
N VAL A 544 14.35 5.01 -10.84
CA VAL A 544 14.10 3.64 -11.29
C VAL A 544 14.70 3.43 -12.67
N ASN A 545 15.78 2.66 -12.73
CA ASN A 545 16.54 2.35 -13.94
C ASN A 545 16.98 0.88 -13.98
N GLU A 546 17.87 0.54 -14.91
CA GLU A 546 18.32 -0.84 -15.13
C GLU A 546 19.07 -1.46 -13.94
N ASP A 547 19.69 -0.66 -13.08
CA ASP A 547 20.46 -1.13 -11.91
C ASP A 547 19.55 -1.65 -10.80
N ASN A 548 18.26 -1.26 -10.81
CA ASN A 548 17.26 -1.81 -9.90
C ASN A 548 16.81 -3.23 -10.29
N PHE A 549 17.25 -3.76 -11.43
CA PHE A 549 16.83 -5.08 -11.93
C PHE A 549 17.91 -6.13 -11.72
N ILE A 550 17.55 -7.18 -10.99
CA ILE A 550 18.41 -8.33 -10.73
C ILE A 550 17.94 -9.57 -11.50
N THR A 551 18.87 -10.50 -11.71
CA THR A 551 18.55 -11.80 -12.34
C THR A 551 17.74 -12.68 -11.39
N GLU A 552 16.96 -13.62 -11.92
CA GLU A 552 16.25 -14.62 -11.12
C GLU A 552 17.19 -15.35 -10.15
N ARG A 553 18.40 -15.71 -10.61
CA ARG A 553 19.41 -16.36 -9.75
C ARG A 553 19.81 -15.50 -8.55
N GLN A 554 20.06 -14.21 -8.76
CA GLN A 554 20.36 -13.28 -7.66
C GLN A 554 19.17 -13.07 -6.73
N TYR A 555 17.96 -13.11 -7.29
CA TYR A 555 16.73 -13.05 -6.49
C TYR A 555 16.62 -14.27 -5.57
N GLN A 556 16.79 -15.48 -6.10
CA GLN A 556 16.76 -16.74 -5.34
C GLN A 556 17.89 -16.84 -4.30
N GLN A 557 19.04 -16.21 -4.55
CA GLN A 557 20.13 -16.12 -3.56
C GLN A 557 19.70 -15.42 -2.26
N ASN A 558 18.69 -14.55 -2.31
CA ASN A 558 18.16 -13.88 -1.11
C ASN A 558 17.39 -14.82 -0.16
N PHE A 559 17.00 -16.00 -0.65
CA PHE A 559 16.29 -17.05 0.10
C PHE A 559 17.15 -18.30 0.20
N GLN A 560 18.48 -18.16 0.26
CA GLN A 560 19.36 -19.28 0.57
C GLN A 560 19.44 -19.50 2.08
N ALA A 561 19.30 -20.76 2.47
CA ALA A 561 19.45 -21.19 3.85
C ALA A 561 20.90 -20.96 4.31
N THR A 562 21.05 -20.32 5.46
CA THR A 562 22.34 -20.21 6.15
C THR A 562 22.76 -21.56 6.70
N GLU A 563 24.01 -21.68 7.16
CA GLU A 563 24.47 -22.95 7.75
C GLU A 563 23.71 -23.30 9.04
N ILE A 564 23.32 -22.29 9.82
CA ILE A 564 22.46 -22.47 11.00
C ILE A 564 21.06 -22.95 10.57
N ASP A 565 20.50 -22.36 9.51
CA ASP A 565 19.19 -22.81 9.01
C ASP A 565 19.24 -24.29 8.61
N LYS A 566 20.30 -24.74 7.93
CA LYS A 566 20.46 -26.15 7.56
C LYS A 566 20.56 -27.06 8.78
N GLN A 567 21.29 -26.66 9.82
CA GLN A 567 21.37 -27.43 11.07
C GLN A 567 20.00 -27.60 11.72
N ILE A 568 19.17 -26.55 11.74
CA ILE A 568 17.81 -26.62 12.29
C ILE A 568 16.91 -27.50 11.40
N MET A 569 17.08 -27.46 10.08
CA MET A 569 16.29 -28.28 9.14
C MET A 569 16.53 -29.79 9.27
N GLU A 570 17.58 -30.23 9.96
CA GLU A 570 17.82 -31.66 10.26
C GLU A 570 16.85 -32.19 11.33
N ASP A 571 16.23 -31.31 12.12
CA ASP A 571 15.21 -31.67 13.08
C ASP A 571 13.83 -31.73 12.41
N GLU A 572 13.24 -32.92 12.36
CA GLU A 572 11.90 -33.15 11.79
C GLU A 572 10.78 -33.07 12.84
N SER A 573 11.11 -32.81 14.11
CA SER A 573 10.11 -32.67 15.17
C SER A 573 9.29 -31.38 15.04
N TYR A 574 8.13 -31.31 15.70
CA TYR A 574 7.34 -30.08 15.73
C TYR A 574 7.90 -29.11 16.78
N PHE A 575 8.50 -28.01 16.31
CA PHE A 575 9.07 -26.95 17.15
C PHE A 575 8.82 -25.56 16.57
N ARG A 576 9.15 -24.53 17.36
CA ARG A 576 9.26 -23.14 16.91
C ARG A 576 10.69 -22.60 17.03
N VAL A 577 10.98 -21.61 16.20
CA VAL A 577 12.25 -20.87 16.20
C VAL A 577 11.98 -19.40 16.50
N ILE A 578 12.81 -18.81 17.37
CA ILE A 578 12.87 -17.36 17.55
C ILE A 578 14.24 -16.84 17.13
N ASP A 579 14.23 -15.77 16.34
CA ASP A 579 15.41 -15.05 15.89
C ASP A 579 15.47 -13.68 16.57
N LEU A 580 16.25 -13.61 17.65
CA LEU A 580 16.51 -12.38 18.37
C LEU A 580 17.62 -11.56 17.70
N ALA A 581 18.50 -12.22 16.93
CA ALA A 581 19.61 -11.57 16.22
C ALA A 581 19.13 -10.64 15.09
N ARG A 582 18.14 -11.07 14.31
CA ARG A 582 17.51 -10.24 13.26
C ARG A 582 16.37 -9.35 13.79
N GLY A 583 15.95 -9.57 15.04
CA GLY A 583 14.86 -8.86 15.69
C GLY A 583 13.46 -9.33 15.29
N PHE A 584 12.43 -8.81 15.98
CA PHE A 584 11.04 -9.23 15.83
C PHE A 584 10.52 -9.16 14.39
N SER A 585 10.75 -8.01 13.75
CA SER A 585 10.26 -7.68 12.42
C SER A 585 11.17 -8.21 11.32
N ASN A 586 11.19 -9.54 11.15
CA ASN A 586 11.94 -10.20 10.08
C ASN A 586 11.09 -11.31 9.41
N SER A 587 11.42 -11.64 8.17
CA SER A 587 10.71 -12.67 7.38
C SER A 587 11.60 -13.86 6.99
N HIS A 588 12.88 -13.85 7.37
CA HIS A 588 13.83 -14.92 7.01
C HIS A 588 13.48 -16.19 7.76
N THR A 589 13.27 -16.09 9.08
CA THR A 589 12.91 -17.24 9.92
C THR A 589 11.57 -17.84 9.50
N SER A 590 10.58 -16.98 9.20
CA SER A 590 9.24 -17.39 8.73
C SER A 590 9.24 -18.08 7.36
N TYR A 591 10.31 -17.95 6.57
CA TYR A 591 10.42 -18.64 5.29
C TYR A 591 10.73 -20.13 5.47
N TYR A 592 11.45 -20.49 6.54
CA TYR A 592 11.92 -21.86 6.75
C TYR A 592 11.21 -22.59 7.90
N PHE A 593 10.78 -21.88 8.93
CA PHE A 593 10.36 -22.48 10.20
C PHE A 593 9.04 -21.92 10.71
N ASN A 594 8.40 -22.68 11.61
CA ASN A 594 7.39 -22.11 12.50
C ASN A 594 8.06 -21.09 13.43
N SER A 595 7.64 -19.82 13.40
CA SER A 595 8.36 -18.74 14.07
C SER A 595 7.47 -17.84 14.92
N LEU A 596 8.06 -17.31 16.00
CA LEU A 596 7.48 -16.21 16.77
C LEU A 596 7.78 -14.84 16.14
N ASN A 597 8.74 -14.76 15.22
CA ASN A 597 9.02 -13.57 14.43
C ASN A 597 8.03 -13.43 13.26
N GLY A 598 8.04 -12.26 12.63
CA GLY A 598 7.31 -12.04 11.39
C GLY A 598 7.38 -10.60 10.93
N TYR A 599 6.98 -10.33 9.69
CA TYR A 599 6.88 -8.98 9.13
C TYR A 599 5.47 -8.70 8.62
N SER A 600 4.74 -7.79 9.28
CA SER A 600 3.41 -7.36 8.84
C SER A 600 3.06 -5.97 9.39
N ALA A 601 2.22 -5.22 8.67
CA ALA A 601 1.64 -3.97 9.15
C ALA A 601 0.33 -4.17 9.95
N VAL A 602 -0.11 -5.42 10.10
CA VAL A 602 -1.30 -5.86 10.86
C VAL A 602 -0.89 -7.03 11.76
N GLN A 603 0.14 -6.83 12.59
CA GLN A 603 0.65 -7.87 13.49
C GLN A 603 -0.41 -8.25 14.55
N PRO A 604 -0.45 -9.50 15.03
CA PRO A 604 -1.35 -9.90 16.11
C PRO A 604 -1.01 -9.13 17.40
N ARG A 605 -2.00 -8.49 18.03
CA ARG A 605 -1.81 -7.67 19.24
C ARG A 605 -1.13 -8.46 20.36
N ARG A 606 -1.61 -9.69 20.62
CA ARG A 606 -1.09 -10.51 21.73
C ARG A 606 0.38 -10.87 21.57
N MET A 607 0.84 -11.13 20.33
CA MET A 607 2.25 -11.43 20.07
C MET A 607 3.12 -10.18 20.17
N ASP A 608 2.60 -9.03 19.74
CA ASP A 608 3.27 -7.73 19.93
C ASP A 608 3.49 -7.43 21.42
N ASP A 609 2.45 -7.60 22.25
CA ASP A 609 2.53 -7.44 23.71
C ASP A 609 3.55 -8.41 24.33
N LEU A 610 3.43 -9.70 24.00
CA LEU A 610 4.33 -10.75 24.51
C LEU A 610 5.78 -10.48 24.10
N TYR A 611 6.03 -10.11 22.84
CA TYR A 611 7.38 -9.85 22.38
C TYR A 611 8.02 -8.71 23.17
N TYR A 612 7.39 -7.54 23.22
CA TYR A 612 8.00 -6.35 23.80
C TYR A 612 8.05 -6.34 25.33
N LYS A 613 7.09 -6.96 26.02
CA LYS A 613 7.02 -6.92 27.49
C LYS A 613 7.44 -8.23 28.18
N GLN A 614 7.52 -9.36 27.47
CA GLN A 614 7.94 -10.63 28.07
C GLN A 614 9.21 -11.20 27.40
N ILE A 615 9.21 -11.37 26.08
CA ILE A 615 10.31 -12.03 25.38
C ILE A 615 11.57 -11.15 25.32
N ALA A 616 11.45 -9.90 24.91
CA ALA A 616 12.58 -8.98 24.79
C ALA A 616 13.25 -8.69 26.15
N PRO A 617 12.52 -8.60 27.28
CA PRO A 617 13.12 -8.59 28.63
C PRO A 617 13.75 -9.92 29.09
N GLY A 618 13.60 -11.02 28.34
CA GLY A 618 14.24 -12.30 28.63
C GLY A 618 13.40 -13.32 29.40
N ASN A 619 12.06 -13.22 29.38
CA ASN A 619 11.20 -14.22 30.00
C ASN A 619 11.20 -15.54 29.18
N ILE A 620 11.96 -16.52 29.66
CA ILE A 620 12.08 -17.85 29.04
C ILE A 620 10.78 -18.67 29.13
N GLU A 621 9.95 -18.46 30.15
CA GLU A 621 8.69 -19.22 30.31
C GLU A 621 7.72 -18.99 29.15
N VAL A 622 7.73 -17.78 28.57
CA VAL A 622 6.97 -17.49 27.36
C VAL A 622 7.51 -18.28 26.17
N LEU A 623 8.83 -18.45 26.05
CA LEU A 623 9.42 -19.29 25.00
C LEU A 623 9.10 -20.78 25.22
N ASN A 624 9.08 -21.22 26.48
CA ASN A 624 8.74 -22.59 26.87
C ASN A 624 7.31 -22.95 26.47
N MET A 625 6.33 -22.10 26.80
CA MET A 625 4.93 -22.36 26.48
C MET A 625 4.62 -22.32 24.97
N TYR A 626 5.43 -21.62 24.17
CA TYR A 626 5.32 -21.61 22.71
C TYR A 626 6.06 -22.77 22.02
N ASN A 627 6.63 -23.71 22.78
CA ASN A 627 7.42 -24.81 22.23
C ASN A 627 8.58 -24.31 21.35
N VAL A 628 9.23 -23.22 21.77
CA VAL A 628 10.42 -22.70 21.09
C VAL A 628 11.59 -23.57 21.47
N LYS A 629 12.15 -24.28 20.49
CA LYS A 629 13.31 -25.15 20.66
C LYS A 629 14.62 -24.45 20.29
N TYR A 630 14.59 -23.59 19.27
CA TYR A 630 15.80 -22.93 18.77
C TYR A 630 15.71 -21.41 18.93
N ILE A 631 16.75 -20.83 19.52
CA ILE A 631 16.89 -19.41 19.80
C ILE A 631 18.15 -18.91 19.09
N LEU A 632 17.99 -18.01 18.12
CA LEU A 632 19.11 -17.35 17.45
C LEU A 632 19.42 -16.02 18.15
N GLN A 633 20.68 -15.84 18.54
CA GLN A 633 21.15 -14.62 19.21
C GLN A 633 22.42 -14.09 18.55
N GLU A 634 22.59 -12.77 18.58
CA GLU A 634 23.83 -12.14 18.12
C GLU A 634 24.90 -12.22 19.20
N THR A 635 26.09 -12.67 18.84
CA THR A 635 27.26 -12.75 19.71
C THR A 635 28.45 -12.01 19.08
N GLU A 636 29.53 -11.81 19.82
CA GLU A 636 30.76 -11.17 19.28
C GLU A 636 31.35 -11.91 18.07
N GLN A 637 31.08 -13.22 17.94
CA GLN A 637 31.56 -14.07 16.84
C GLN A 637 30.55 -14.17 15.69
N GLY A 638 29.42 -13.46 15.78
CA GLY A 638 28.30 -13.53 14.84
C GLY A 638 27.07 -14.20 15.44
N MET A 639 26.16 -14.66 14.58
CA MET A 639 24.93 -15.32 15.00
C MET A 639 25.22 -16.69 15.62
N ALA A 640 24.68 -16.95 16.80
CA ALA A 640 24.77 -18.23 17.51
C ALA A 640 23.40 -18.91 17.61
N LEU A 641 23.41 -20.24 17.54
CA LEU A 641 22.26 -21.11 17.74
C LEU A 641 22.28 -21.67 19.17
N ASN A 642 21.23 -21.40 19.95
CA ASN A 642 21.02 -21.99 21.27
C ASN A 642 19.77 -22.88 21.25
N GLU A 643 19.86 -24.04 21.88
CA GLU A 643 18.73 -24.94 22.08
C GLU A 643 18.08 -24.67 23.44
N ASN A 644 16.75 -24.64 23.48
CA ASN A 644 15.95 -24.52 24.68
C ASN A 644 15.48 -25.91 25.13
N PRO A 645 16.10 -26.50 26.18
CA PRO A 645 15.73 -27.83 26.65
C PRO A 645 14.41 -27.86 27.43
N ASP A 646 13.93 -26.69 27.87
CA ASP A 646 12.78 -26.55 28.78
C ASP A 646 11.46 -26.28 28.04
N ALA A 647 11.43 -26.45 26.71
CA ALA A 647 10.22 -26.32 25.92
C ALA A 647 9.09 -27.24 26.45
N ASN A 648 7.89 -26.69 26.59
CA ASN A 648 6.76 -27.43 27.14
C ASN A 648 6.25 -28.55 26.21
N GLY A 649 6.69 -28.55 24.96
CA GLY A 649 6.20 -29.44 23.92
C GLY A 649 5.02 -28.83 23.15
N PRO A 650 4.60 -29.47 22.05
CA PRO A 650 3.51 -29.01 21.19
C PRO A 650 2.17 -28.82 21.92
N ALA A 651 1.93 -29.64 22.93
CA ALA A 651 0.83 -29.54 23.86
C ALA A 651 1.16 -30.34 25.12
N TRP A 652 0.59 -29.96 26.26
CA TRP A 652 0.86 -30.61 27.54
C TRP A 652 -0.33 -30.54 28.50
N PHE A 653 -0.45 -31.53 29.37
CA PHE A 653 -1.37 -31.50 30.51
C PHE A 653 -0.81 -30.65 31.65
N VAL A 654 -1.68 -29.88 32.29
CA VAL A 654 -1.38 -29.08 33.49
C VAL A 654 -1.99 -29.69 34.75
N ASN A 655 -1.45 -29.32 35.91
CA ASN A 655 -1.88 -29.78 37.23
C ASN A 655 -2.85 -28.81 37.91
N GLU A 656 -2.81 -27.53 37.55
CA GLU A 656 -3.57 -26.48 38.23
C GLU A 656 -4.11 -25.46 37.24
N ILE A 657 -5.33 -24.98 37.50
CA ILE A 657 -5.91 -23.80 36.85
C ILE A 657 -5.85 -22.64 37.84
N GLN A 658 -5.11 -21.61 37.48
CA GLN A 658 -5.11 -20.35 38.21
C GLN A 658 -6.03 -19.35 37.51
N TYR A 659 -7.10 -18.96 38.19
CA TYR A 659 -8.02 -17.95 37.68
C TYR A 659 -7.50 -16.53 37.93
N VAL A 660 -7.60 -15.68 36.91
CA VAL A 660 -7.16 -14.29 36.92
C VAL A 660 -8.27 -13.36 36.45
N ARG A 661 -8.30 -12.13 36.96
CA ARG A 661 -9.45 -11.24 36.80
C ARG A 661 -9.68 -10.79 35.34
N ASP A 662 -8.61 -10.39 34.67
CA ASP A 662 -8.66 -9.73 33.36
C ASP A 662 -7.37 -9.99 32.56
N TYR A 663 -7.28 -9.45 31.34
CA TYR A 663 -6.12 -9.58 30.46
C TYR A 663 -4.82 -9.08 31.12
N THR A 664 -4.86 -7.95 31.82
CA THR A 664 -3.69 -7.38 32.49
C THR A 664 -3.19 -8.30 33.60
N ALA A 665 -4.09 -8.84 34.43
CA ALA A 665 -3.75 -9.78 35.49
C ALA A 665 -3.21 -11.11 34.94
N GLU A 666 -3.79 -11.60 33.84
CA GLU A 666 -3.30 -12.79 33.12
C GLU A 666 -1.89 -12.57 32.58
N PHE A 667 -1.66 -11.44 31.92
CA PHE A 667 -0.37 -11.08 31.35
C PHE A 667 0.71 -10.90 32.42
N ALA A 668 0.40 -10.22 33.52
CA ALA A 668 1.34 -10.01 34.63
C ALA A 668 1.72 -11.33 35.32
N ALA A 669 0.79 -12.28 35.41
CA ALA A 669 1.05 -13.58 36.01
C ALA A 669 2.07 -14.43 35.21
N LEU A 670 2.25 -14.15 33.90
CA LEU A 670 3.26 -14.82 33.07
C LEU A 670 4.71 -14.62 33.55
N GLU A 671 4.99 -13.60 34.36
CA GLU A 671 6.32 -13.36 34.92
C GLU A 671 6.75 -14.40 35.95
N LYS A 672 5.78 -15.11 36.55
CA LYS A 672 6.02 -15.98 37.72
C LYS A 672 5.42 -17.37 37.59
N VAL A 673 4.53 -17.58 36.63
CA VAL A 673 3.84 -18.86 36.45
C VAL A 673 4.81 -19.90 35.89
N ASP A 674 4.76 -21.11 36.42
CA ASP A 674 5.33 -22.28 35.78
C ASP A 674 4.32 -22.78 34.74
N THR A 675 4.57 -22.43 33.48
CA THR A 675 3.64 -22.71 32.39
C THR A 675 3.46 -24.21 32.11
N LYS A 676 4.40 -25.06 32.56
CA LYS A 676 4.32 -26.51 32.41
C LYS A 676 3.30 -27.14 33.35
N ASN A 677 3.10 -26.55 34.52
CA ASN A 677 2.28 -27.12 35.59
C ASN A 677 0.99 -26.34 35.86
N THR A 678 0.97 -25.03 35.61
CA THR A 678 -0.17 -24.16 35.88
C THR A 678 -0.63 -23.44 34.62
N VAL A 679 -1.93 -23.47 34.35
CA VAL A 679 -2.55 -22.68 33.29
C VAL A 679 -3.26 -21.46 33.87
N LEU A 680 -3.08 -20.32 33.23
CA LEU A 680 -3.79 -19.09 33.54
C LEU A 680 -5.07 -19.01 32.71
N LEU A 681 -6.19 -18.77 33.38
CA LEU A 681 -7.52 -18.64 32.78
C LEU A 681 -8.25 -17.43 33.36
N ARG A 682 -8.90 -16.65 32.52
CA ARG A 682 -9.71 -15.52 33.02
C ARG A 682 -10.94 -16.00 33.78
N GLU A 683 -11.36 -15.24 34.79
CA GLU A 683 -12.55 -15.52 35.61
C GLU A 683 -13.84 -15.70 34.79
N THR A 684 -13.90 -15.14 33.57
CA THR A 684 -15.00 -15.36 32.62
C THR A 684 -15.24 -16.83 32.28
N TYR A 685 -14.21 -17.68 32.40
CA TYR A 685 -14.33 -19.12 32.15
C TYR A 685 -14.62 -19.94 33.41
N ARG A 686 -14.57 -19.33 34.60
CA ARG A 686 -14.82 -20.06 35.87
C ARG A 686 -16.25 -20.61 35.91
N ASP A 687 -17.23 -19.83 35.47
CA ASP A 687 -18.63 -20.26 35.47
C ASP A 687 -18.87 -21.44 34.51
N VAL A 688 -18.13 -21.48 33.40
CA VAL A 688 -18.21 -22.53 32.39
C VAL A 688 -17.53 -23.82 32.87
N LEU A 689 -16.37 -23.71 33.50
CA LEU A 689 -15.61 -24.85 34.02
C LEU A 689 -16.12 -25.36 35.38
N GLY A 690 -16.88 -24.55 36.10
CA GLY A 690 -17.43 -24.87 37.42
C GLY A 690 -16.35 -25.26 38.42
N ASN A 691 -16.56 -26.36 39.14
CA ASN A 691 -15.60 -26.90 40.13
C ASN A 691 -14.57 -27.85 39.50
N PHE A 692 -14.33 -27.77 38.20
CA PHE A 692 -13.34 -28.62 37.54
C PHE A 692 -11.93 -28.36 38.08
N GLN A 693 -11.22 -29.45 38.38
CA GLN A 693 -9.83 -29.43 38.82
C GLN A 693 -9.07 -30.40 37.92
N PRO A 694 -8.09 -29.94 37.13
CA PRO A 694 -7.35 -30.83 36.24
C PRO A 694 -6.55 -31.82 37.05
N GLN A 695 -6.48 -33.05 36.56
CA GLN A 695 -5.60 -34.07 37.09
C GLN A 695 -4.75 -34.62 35.95
N ARG A 696 -3.45 -34.69 36.19
CA ARG A 696 -2.47 -35.29 35.29
C ARG A 696 -1.85 -36.49 35.98
N ASP A 697 -1.94 -37.66 35.36
CA ASP A 697 -1.19 -38.80 35.85
C ASP A 697 0.29 -38.75 35.39
N SER A 698 1.14 -39.54 36.05
CA SER A 698 2.58 -39.59 35.76
C SER A 698 2.93 -40.15 34.38
N THR A 699 1.98 -40.83 33.73
CA THR A 699 2.10 -41.46 32.42
C THR A 699 1.40 -40.65 31.32
N ALA A 700 0.88 -39.46 31.64
CA ALA A 700 0.11 -38.68 30.70
C ALA A 700 1.01 -38.21 29.55
N VAL A 701 0.58 -38.51 28.32
CA VAL A 701 1.35 -38.27 27.10
C VAL A 701 0.50 -37.50 26.10
N VAL A 702 1.14 -36.56 25.41
CA VAL A 702 0.58 -35.86 24.26
C VAL A 702 1.55 -36.02 23.10
N GLN A 703 1.07 -36.55 21.98
CA GLN A 703 1.84 -36.73 20.76
C GLN A 703 1.14 -36.03 19.60
N VAL A 704 1.89 -35.32 18.78
CA VAL A 704 1.39 -34.75 17.52
C VAL A 704 1.51 -35.80 16.44
N GLN A 705 0.40 -36.10 15.77
CA GLN A 705 0.32 -37.12 14.72
C GLN A 705 0.43 -36.50 13.32
N ASP A 706 -0.25 -35.38 13.11
CA ASP A 706 -0.26 -34.67 11.83
C ASP A 706 -0.27 -33.15 12.06
N VAL A 707 0.47 -32.43 11.21
CA VAL A 707 0.60 -30.97 11.27
C VAL A 707 0.44 -30.40 9.88
N GLN A 708 -0.63 -29.64 9.72
CA GLN A 708 -0.89 -28.79 8.57
C GLN A 708 -1.17 -27.37 9.08
N PRO A 709 -0.99 -26.34 8.25
CA PRO A 709 -1.23 -24.95 8.67
C PRO A 709 -2.66 -24.73 9.19
N ASN A 710 -3.65 -25.37 8.58
CA ASN A 710 -5.08 -25.29 8.94
C ASN A 710 -5.59 -26.47 9.77
N LYS A 711 -4.76 -27.46 10.11
CA LYS A 711 -5.20 -28.65 10.84
C LYS A 711 -4.07 -29.28 11.65
N ILE A 712 -4.30 -29.56 12.92
CA ILE A 712 -3.34 -30.28 13.77
C ILE A 712 -4.06 -31.42 14.49
N VAL A 713 -3.47 -32.61 14.46
CA VAL A 713 -4.00 -33.82 15.09
C VAL A 713 -3.09 -34.25 16.22
N TYR A 714 -3.67 -34.43 17.40
CA TYR A 714 -2.98 -34.89 18.61
C TYR A 714 -3.58 -36.21 19.07
N GLN A 715 -2.70 -37.11 19.48
CA GLN A 715 -3.08 -38.28 20.27
C GLN A 715 -2.72 -37.99 21.73
N VAL A 716 -3.71 -38.10 22.62
CA VAL A 716 -3.53 -37.82 24.04
C VAL A 716 -3.93 -39.03 24.87
N GLU A 717 -3.22 -39.25 25.97
CA GLU A 717 -3.52 -40.28 26.95
C GLU A 717 -3.38 -39.69 28.36
N ASN A 718 -4.44 -39.81 29.15
CA ASN A 718 -4.45 -39.44 30.56
C ASN A 718 -5.57 -40.23 31.26
N SER A 719 -5.25 -40.99 32.30
CA SER A 719 -6.21 -41.78 33.09
C SER A 719 -7.15 -40.94 33.96
N LYS A 720 -7.01 -39.61 33.94
CA LYS A 720 -7.81 -38.65 34.71
C LYS A 720 -8.37 -37.55 33.80
N ASP A 721 -9.42 -36.88 34.25
CA ASP A 721 -9.92 -35.70 33.58
C ASP A 721 -8.86 -34.59 33.66
N GLY A 722 -8.34 -34.18 32.52
CA GLY A 722 -7.21 -33.27 32.41
C GLY A 722 -7.57 -31.95 31.72
N PHE A 723 -6.66 -30.99 31.83
CA PHE A 723 -6.68 -29.79 31.01
C PHE A 723 -5.40 -29.75 30.19
N ILE A 724 -5.54 -29.63 28.87
CA ILE A 724 -4.42 -29.55 27.93
C ILE A 724 -4.25 -28.11 27.49
N VAL A 725 -3.00 -27.65 27.45
CA VAL A 725 -2.60 -26.39 26.80
C VAL A 725 -1.87 -26.73 25.49
N PHE A 726 -2.17 -26.00 24.42
CA PHE A 726 -1.56 -26.16 23.11
C PHE A 726 -0.65 -24.97 22.81
N ALA A 727 0.53 -25.22 22.24
CA ALA A 727 1.51 -24.19 21.84
C ALA A 727 1.08 -23.41 20.56
N GLU A 728 -0.22 -23.19 20.41
CA GLU A 728 -0.86 -22.57 19.25
C GLU A 728 -1.65 -21.33 19.67
N ASN A 729 -1.51 -20.25 18.90
CA ASN A 729 -2.20 -19.00 19.18
C ASN A 729 -3.72 -19.15 19.17
N TYR A 730 -4.38 -18.69 20.22
CA TYR A 730 -5.82 -18.52 20.27
C TYR A 730 -6.28 -17.44 19.30
N TYR A 731 -7.22 -17.80 18.44
CA TYR A 731 -7.96 -16.88 17.59
C TYR A 731 -9.43 -17.27 17.65
N GLU A 732 -10.27 -16.34 18.12
CA GLU A 732 -11.67 -16.59 18.50
C GLU A 732 -12.51 -17.15 17.33
N ASN A 733 -12.27 -16.66 16.11
CA ASN A 733 -13.11 -16.98 14.96
C ASN A 733 -12.42 -17.97 14.02
N GLY A 734 -12.87 -19.22 14.00
CA GLY A 734 -12.53 -20.18 12.95
C GLY A 734 -11.79 -21.42 13.41
N TRP A 735 -11.15 -21.44 14.58
CA TRP A 735 -10.63 -22.70 15.12
C TRP A 735 -11.76 -23.53 15.74
N ILE A 736 -11.86 -24.79 15.33
CA ILE A 736 -12.78 -25.79 15.85
C ILE A 736 -11.93 -26.92 16.44
N ALA A 737 -12.25 -27.33 17.67
CA ALA A 737 -11.61 -28.48 18.31
C ALA A 737 -12.63 -29.60 18.45
N THR A 738 -12.21 -30.83 18.18
CA THR A 738 -13.00 -32.03 18.42
C THR A 738 -12.19 -33.02 19.26
N ILE A 739 -12.88 -33.72 20.16
CA ILE A 739 -12.36 -34.86 20.94
C ILE A 739 -13.15 -36.09 20.47
N ASP A 740 -12.47 -37.04 19.85
CA ASP A 740 -13.07 -38.23 19.20
C ASP A 740 -14.23 -37.88 18.26
N GLY A 741 -14.08 -36.78 17.51
CA GLY A 741 -15.07 -36.29 16.55
C GLY A 741 -16.24 -35.50 17.15
N VAL A 742 -16.27 -35.29 18.47
CA VAL A 742 -17.26 -34.44 19.15
C VAL A 742 -16.67 -33.07 19.43
N GLU A 743 -17.36 -32.01 19.03
CA GLU A 743 -16.90 -30.63 19.23
C GLU A 743 -16.70 -30.30 20.72
N SER A 744 -15.58 -29.66 21.03
CA SER A 744 -15.21 -29.21 22.37
C SER A 744 -14.86 -27.73 22.35
N GLU A 745 -15.24 -27.03 23.42
CA GLU A 745 -15.00 -25.60 23.57
C GLU A 745 -13.50 -25.31 23.77
N ILE A 746 -12.97 -24.36 22.98
CA ILE A 746 -11.59 -23.88 23.08
C ILE A 746 -11.54 -22.69 24.05
N TYR A 747 -10.66 -22.77 25.04
CA TYR A 747 -10.41 -21.70 25.99
C TYR A 747 -9.18 -20.87 25.60
N SER A 748 -9.26 -19.55 25.70
CA SER A 748 -8.07 -18.68 25.66
C SER A 748 -7.34 -18.78 26.99
N VAL A 749 -6.08 -19.22 26.96
CA VAL A 749 -5.26 -19.46 28.15
C VAL A 749 -3.88 -18.86 28.01
N ASN A 750 -3.19 -18.63 29.12
CA ASN A 750 -1.82 -18.09 29.16
C ASN A 750 -1.67 -16.87 28.25
N TYR A 751 -2.66 -15.98 28.29
CA TYR A 751 -2.83 -14.78 27.46
C TYR A 751 -3.12 -15.05 25.97
N ALA A 752 -2.36 -15.93 25.33
CA ALA A 752 -2.34 -16.07 23.88
C ALA A 752 -2.56 -17.49 23.35
N LEU A 753 -2.56 -18.52 24.19
CA LEU A 753 -2.63 -19.92 23.77
C LEU A 753 -4.05 -20.51 23.86
N ARG A 754 -4.23 -21.71 23.28
CA ARG A 754 -5.47 -22.49 23.34
C ARG A 754 -5.41 -23.52 24.46
N GLY A 755 -6.54 -23.78 25.10
CA GLY A 755 -6.69 -24.85 26.08
C GLY A 755 -7.99 -25.64 25.89
N LEU A 756 -7.98 -26.92 26.27
CA LEU A 756 -9.13 -27.82 26.23
C LEU A 756 -9.25 -28.61 27.53
N LYS A 757 -10.50 -28.83 27.96
CA LYS A 757 -10.83 -29.84 28.96
C LYS A 757 -10.96 -31.19 28.27
N VAL A 758 -10.22 -32.19 28.73
CA VAL A 758 -10.18 -33.52 28.11
C VAL A 758 -10.60 -34.56 29.14
N PRO A 759 -11.58 -35.43 28.82
CA PRO A 759 -11.97 -36.53 29.69
C PRO A 759 -10.82 -37.52 29.95
N ALA A 760 -10.96 -38.33 31.01
CA ALA A 760 -10.08 -39.45 31.25
C ALA A 760 -10.16 -40.50 30.11
N GLY A 761 -9.01 -40.88 29.58
CA GLY A 761 -8.87 -41.91 28.57
C GLY A 761 -7.76 -41.62 27.56
N THR A 762 -7.83 -42.37 26.46
CA THR A 762 -7.05 -42.14 25.25
C THR A 762 -7.97 -41.49 24.23
N HIS A 763 -7.60 -40.31 23.75
CA HIS A 763 -8.45 -39.51 22.88
C HIS A 763 -7.67 -38.97 21.68
N GLU A 764 -8.34 -38.90 20.54
CA GLU A 764 -7.87 -38.12 19.39
C GLU A 764 -8.42 -36.69 19.52
N ILE A 765 -7.54 -35.70 19.47
CA ILE A 765 -7.91 -34.29 19.42
C ILE A 765 -7.56 -33.74 18.05
N VAL A 766 -8.57 -33.25 17.33
CA VAL A 766 -8.38 -32.58 16.04
C VAL A 766 -8.73 -31.11 16.18
N MET A 767 -7.77 -30.24 15.87
CA MET A 767 -8.00 -28.81 15.71
C MET A 767 -7.99 -28.46 14.22
N SER A 768 -9.08 -27.92 13.68
CA SER A 768 -9.17 -27.42 12.30
C SER A 768 -9.50 -25.93 12.25
N PHE A 769 -8.94 -25.22 11.26
CA PHE A 769 -9.22 -23.81 11.01
C PHE A 769 -10.20 -23.65 9.84
N GLU A 770 -11.46 -23.40 10.17
CA GLU A 770 -12.60 -23.30 9.27
C GLU A 770 -13.33 -21.95 9.46
N PRO A 771 -12.78 -20.85 8.94
CA PRO A 771 -13.31 -19.52 9.19
C PRO A 771 -14.66 -19.29 8.47
N GLN A 772 -15.74 -19.17 9.25
CA GLN A 772 -17.10 -18.91 8.76
C GLN A 772 -17.23 -17.60 7.97
N VAL A 773 -16.39 -16.61 8.29
CA VAL A 773 -16.32 -15.33 7.57
C VAL A 773 -15.96 -15.51 6.10
N VAL A 774 -15.11 -16.49 5.77
CA VAL A 774 -14.72 -16.80 4.39
C VAL A 774 -15.88 -17.44 3.63
N GLN A 775 -16.62 -18.35 4.25
CA GLN A 775 -17.78 -19.01 3.63
C GLN A 775 -18.92 -18.01 3.35
N THR A 776 -19.23 -17.19 4.35
CA THR A 776 -20.25 -16.14 4.26
C THR A 776 -19.86 -15.09 3.20
N GLY A 777 -18.61 -14.61 3.26
CA GLY A 777 -18.08 -13.68 2.27
C GLY A 777 -18.07 -14.26 0.85
N GLY A 778 -17.71 -15.54 0.69
CA GLY A 778 -17.69 -16.22 -0.59
C GLY A 778 -19.08 -16.32 -1.22
N SER A 779 -20.10 -16.57 -0.40
CA SER A 779 -21.50 -16.62 -0.85
C SER A 779 -22.01 -15.24 -1.32
N ILE A 780 -21.67 -14.17 -0.59
CA ILE A 780 -22.00 -12.79 -0.98
C ILE A 780 -21.26 -12.42 -2.27
N MET A 781 -19.99 -12.78 -2.36
CA MET A 781 -19.14 -12.48 -3.52
C MET A 781 -19.63 -13.20 -4.78
N LEU A 782 -20.03 -14.47 -4.67
CA LEU A 782 -20.62 -15.22 -5.77
C LEU A 782 -21.94 -14.60 -6.23
N GLY A 783 -22.87 -14.35 -5.30
CA GLY A 783 -24.18 -13.78 -5.62
C GLY A 783 -24.08 -12.38 -6.25
N SER A 784 -23.21 -11.52 -5.72
CA SER A 784 -22.98 -10.17 -6.27
C SER A 784 -22.29 -10.21 -7.63
N SER A 785 -21.35 -11.13 -7.84
CA SER A 785 -20.68 -11.32 -9.14
C SER A 785 -21.64 -11.82 -10.21
N ILE A 786 -22.52 -12.78 -9.89
CA ILE A 786 -23.57 -13.25 -10.80
C ILE A 786 -24.51 -12.09 -11.17
N LEU A 787 -24.96 -11.32 -10.17
CA LEU A 787 -25.81 -10.16 -10.41
C LEU A 787 -25.13 -9.14 -11.32
N LEU A 788 -23.86 -8.81 -11.05
CA LEU A 788 -23.09 -7.88 -11.88
C LEU A 788 -22.97 -8.38 -13.32
N LEU A 789 -22.66 -9.67 -13.51
CA LEU A 789 -22.57 -10.29 -14.84
C LEU A 789 -23.92 -10.21 -15.59
N LEU A 790 -25.03 -10.52 -14.93
CA LEU A 790 -26.37 -10.39 -15.52
C LEU A 790 -26.70 -8.94 -15.91
N LEU A 791 -26.31 -7.96 -15.09
CA LEU A 791 -26.49 -6.54 -15.41
C LEU A 791 -25.62 -6.09 -16.59
N ILE A 792 -24.39 -6.60 -16.71
CA ILE A 792 -23.53 -6.34 -17.87
C ILE A 792 -24.16 -6.91 -19.14
N VAL A 793 -24.52 -8.20 -19.13
CA VAL A 793 -25.13 -8.87 -20.29
C VAL A 793 -26.46 -8.21 -20.68
N GLY A 794 -27.33 -7.95 -19.69
CA GLY A 794 -28.60 -7.26 -19.88
C GLY A 794 -28.43 -5.84 -20.41
N GLY A 795 -27.43 -5.10 -19.91
CA GLY A 795 -27.11 -3.74 -20.36
C GLY A 795 -26.59 -3.68 -21.80
N VAL A 796 -25.70 -4.61 -22.15
CA VAL A 796 -25.20 -4.78 -23.52
C VAL A 796 -26.36 -5.11 -24.47
N PHE A 797 -27.19 -6.10 -24.12
CA PHE A 797 -28.36 -6.49 -24.92
C PHE A 797 -29.36 -5.34 -25.10
N TYR A 798 -29.67 -4.60 -24.03
CA TYR A 798 -30.55 -3.43 -24.06
C TYR A 798 -30.03 -2.37 -25.04
N THR A 799 -28.73 -2.07 -24.98
CA THR A 799 -28.09 -1.08 -25.86
C THR A 799 -28.15 -1.51 -27.33
N PHE A 800 -27.92 -2.79 -27.63
CA PHE A 800 -28.04 -3.32 -28.99
C PHE A 800 -29.49 -3.32 -29.51
N LYS A 801 -30.48 -3.55 -28.65
CA LYS A 801 -31.89 -3.50 -29.03
C LYS A 801 -32.36 -2.07 -29.28
N SER A 802 -31.99 -1.11 -28.42
CA SER A 802 -32.43 0.29 -28.58
C SER A 802 -31.82 0.93 -29.83
N SER A 803 -30.57 0.61 -30.17
CA SER A 803 -29.94 1.15 -31.39
C SER A 803 -30.64 0.69 -32.67
N LYS A 804 -31.13 -0.56 -32.70
CA LYS A 804 -31.90 -1.09 -33.83
C LYS A 804 -33.31 -0.48 -33.93
N ALA A 805 -33.93 -0.16 -32.79
CA ALA A 805 -35.25 0.46 -32.77
C ALA A 805 -35.21 1.91 -33.28
N GLU A 806 -34.20 2.69 -32.89
CA GLU A 806 -34.00 4.06 -33.43
C GLU A 806 -33.76 4.05 -34.96
N GLU A 807 -33.04 3.07 -35.48
CA GLU A 807 -32.80 2.87 -36.92
C GLU A 807 -34.04 2.46 -37.72
N GLN A 808 -35.08 1.91 -37.07
CA GLN A 808 -36.36 1.57 -37.73
C GLN A 808 -37.37 2.72 -37.72
N THR A 809 -37.08 3.78 -36.97
CA THR A 809 -37.91 5.00 -36.86
C THR A 809 -37.32 6.23 -37.56
N LEU A 810 -36.16 6.08 -38.21
CA LEU A 810 -35.52 7.03 -39.12
C LEU A 810 -35.65 6.51 -40.56
#